data_AF-A0A2E2WKK9-F1
#
_entry.id   AF-A0A2E2WKK9-F1
#
_cell.length_a   1.000
_cell.length_b   1.000
_cell.length_c   1.000
_cell.angle_alpha   90.00
_cell.angle_beta   90.00
_cell.angle_gamma   90.00
#
_symmetry.space_group_name_H-M   'P 1'
#
loop_
_entity.id
_entity.type
_entity.pdbx_description
1 polymer ?
#
loop_
_entity_poly.entity_id
_entity_poly.type
_entity_poly.pdbx_seq_one_letter_code
_entity_poly.pdbx_strand_id
1 'polypeptide(L)'
;MKSSLSMLTLLLTLFCLNIVNVQTAIAQAPLSNNSLLQGLETGNLNLGTVAGSVAASAGIPVNQATTILSNIQGGNIEFENAVQLLDAVTNQQISGAVGEVLSQIPSLGNITDLSSIGDILQQAVVTNSLNAIMASLGAQGVQEQIATITELAGGSAALQQALTSTGMAALTNSLPSGLVAALGGPAALASTLNSIIGEIINITPPNTTNPGTCSGCNGAQNRDPMTPNGVSASCGTPCGPSGCMGVIRRNQESIRQHVTNEFINHKGWLVNVWWKEHILPALTMMNIQFSTVALQQVTIIGSFFDAKHQLETQRLLQELSAEAYKDYTPSEGLCEFGTNTRSLAASTQKSNLTYQTIANRQLTREVRGKDTLSSKGLESDKANRRAQFISTYCDKSNNSNALNYLCASGSPTPARLNKDINYTRSFDAPLTLNIDMSANGSPTDEQEDIFALSANLYAHDVLPIIAARKLANGNGDPLHKAYDYMNFRSVAAKRSVGMNSFAAIAGLKSSGDEEVAPFLRKAVTELGVPDDEINFVLGETPSYHAQMEVLTKKLYQNPVFYTELYDKPVNVRRKGVTLRAINLMQDRDIYNSLLRSEAILAVTLETMLEDEHERVITKLNNLPIVDNKMDTVAR
;
A
#
# COMPACT_ATOMS: atom_id res chain seq x y z
N MET A 1 -28.75 -45.09 -24.79
CA MET A 1 -27.75 -45.76 -23.92
C MET A 1 -26.29 -45.42 -24.23
N LYS A 2 -25.90 -45.00 -25.46
CA LYS A 2 -24.52 -44.56 -25.73
C LYS A 2 -24.22 -43.08 -25.38
N SER A 3 -25.22 -42.19 -25.32
CA SER A 3 -25.00 -40.79 -24.92
C SER A 3 -24.94 -40.57 -23.40
N SER A 4 -25.61 -41.41 -22.61
CA SER A 4 -25.57 -41.34 -21.14
C SER A 4 -24.24 -41.82 -20.55
N LEU A 5 -23.52 -42.68 -21.26
CA LEU A 5 -22.22 -43.19 -20.83
C LEU A 5 -21.07 -42.21 -21.08
N SER A 6 -21.20 -41.34 -22.08
CA SER A 6 -20.25 -40.25 -22.39
C SER A 6 -20.33 -39.11 -21.36
N MET A 7 -21.52 -38.82 -20.84
CA MET A 7 -21.70 -37.78 -19.84
C MET A 7 -21.23 -38.24 -18.45
N LEU A 8 -21.38 -39.53 -18.14
CA LEU A 8 -20.89 -40.11 -16.89
C LEU A 8 -19.36 -40.25 -16.86
N THR A 9 -18.72 -40.48 -18.02
CA THR A 9 -17.25 -40.49 -18.13
C THR A 9 -16.67 -39.08 -18.00
N LEU A 10 -17.33 -38.05 -18.55
CA LEU A 10 -16.92 -36.65 -18.36
C LEU A 10 -17.04 -36.20 -16.89
N LEU A 11 -18.12 -36.60 -16.21
CA LEU A 11 -18.34 -36.32 -14.79
C LEU A 11 -17.37 -37.09 -13.87
N LEU A 12 -17.00 -38.33 -14.21
CA LEU A 12 -15.97 -39.07 -13.45
C LEU A 12 -14.56 -38.49 -13.66
N THR A 13 -14.23 -38.00 -14.86
CA THR A 13 -12.93 -37.33 -15.09
C THR A 13 -12.83 -35.99 -14.35
N LEU A 14 -13.93 -35.26 -14.19
CA LEU A 14 -13.96 -34.05 -13.37
C LEU A 14 -13.91 -34.33 -11.86
N PHE A 15 -14.39 -35.50 -11.41
CA PHE A 15 -14.31 -35.89 -10.00
C PHE A 15 -12.93 -36.45 -9.60
N CYS A 16 -12.18 -37.06 -10.53
CA CYS A 16 -10.84 -37.59 -10.26
C CYS A 16 -9.72 -36.53 -10.31
N LEU A 17 -9.99 -35.30 -10.74
CA LEU A 17 -9.01 -34.20 -10.77
C LEU A 17 -9.05 -33.28 -9.53
N ASN A 18 -9.88 -33.58 -8.52
CA ASN A 18 -10.04 -32.78 -7.30
C ASN A 18 -9.32 -33.35 -6.06
N ILE A 19 -8.07 -33.81 -6.22
CA ILE A 19 -7.13 -33.98 -5.10
C ILE A 19 -5.73 -33.54 -5.55
N VAL A 20 -5.58 -32.26 -5.91
CA VAL A 20 -4.27 -31.57 -5.87
C VAL A 20 -4.53 -30.12 -5.46
N ASN A 21 -3.74 -29.66 -4.49
CA ASN A 21 -3.72 -28.32 -3.91
C ASN A 21 -3.99 -27.18 -4.91
N VAL A 22 -5.11 -26.48 -4.74
CA VAL A 22 -5.46 -25.26 -5.51
C VAL A 22 -4.45 -24.13 -5.25
N GLN A 23 -3.69 -24.17 -4.14
CA GLN A 23 -2.62 -23.20 -3.85
C GLN A 23 -1.38 -23.35 -4.74
N THR A 24 -1.13 -24.51 -5.36
CA THR A 24 0.03 -24.71 -6.24
C THR A 24 -0.26 -24.44 -7.72
N ALA A 25 -1.53 -24.49 -8.15
CA ALA A 25 -1.90 -24.27 -9.56
C ALA A 25 -1.98 -22.78 -9.94
N ILE A 26 -2.15 -21.87 -8.96
CA ILE A 26 -2.17 -20.42 -9.21
C ILE A 26 -0.73 -19.85 -9.32
N ALA A 27 0.29 -20.60 -8.87
CA ALA A 27 1.70 -20.16 -8.91
C ALA A 27 2.41 -20.41 -10.26
N GLN A 28 1.72 -20.94 -11.28
CA GLN A 28 2.33 -21.25 -12.59
C GLN A 28 1.68 -20.52 -13.79
N ALA A 29 0.70 -19.65 -13.56
CA ALA A 29 0.32 -18.70 -14.59
C ALA A 29 1.39 -17.58 -14.60
N PRO A 30 2.02 -17.24 -15.74
CA PRO A 30 2.94 -16.11 -15.81
C PRO A 30 2.14 -14.83 -15.59
N LEU A 31 2.03 -14.41 -14.33
CA LEU A 31 1.51 -13.11 -13.96
C LEU A 31 2.53 -12.08 -14.46
N SER A 32 2.07 -11.07 -15.19
CA SER A 32 2.92 -9.95 -15.58
C SER A 32 3.55 -9.31 -14.34
N ASN A 33 4.79 -8.82 -14.45
CA ASN A 33 5.48 -8.15 -13.34
C ASN A 33 4.66 -6.97 -12.76
N ASN A 34 3.87 -6.29 -13.61
CA ASN A 34 2.87 -5.30 -13.18
C ASN A 34 1.82 -5.86 -12.22
N SER A 35 1.23 -7.02 -12.52
CA SER A 35 0.22 -7.65 -11.66
C SER A 35 0.78 -8.18 -10.34
N LEU A 36 2.05 -8.58 -10.32
CA LEU A 36 2.73 -9.01 -9.09
C LEU A 36 3.00 -7.82 -8.17
N LEU A 37 3.55 -6.72 -8.70
CA LEU A 37 3.82 -5.49 -7.95
C LEU A 37 2.53 -4.83 -7.46
N GLN A 38 1.49 -4.73 -8.31
CA GLN A 38 0.21 -4.17 -7.90
C GLN A 38 -0.50 -5.05 -6.86
N GLY A 39 -0.36 -6.38 -6.94
CA GLY A 39 -0.85 -7.31 -5.91
C GLY A 39 -0.09 -7.18 -4.58
N LEU A 40 1.20 -6.86 -4.63
CA LEU A 40 2.04 -6.61 -3.46
C LEU A 40 1.70 -5.27 -2.79
N GLU A 41 1.54 -4.19 -3.56
CA GLU A 41 1.16 -2.85 -3.07
C GLU A 41 -0.26 -2.83 -2.47
N THR A 42 -1.19 -3.56 -3.09
CA THR A 42 -2.56 -3.67 -2.58
C THR A 42 -2.69 -4.63 -1.39
N GLY A 43 -1.60 -5.29 -0.96
CA GLY A 43 -1.60 -6.25 0.14
C GLY A 43 -2.32 -7.57 -0.15
N ASN A 44 -2.72 -7.80 -1.40
CA ASN A 44 -3.44 -9.00 -1.81
C ASN A 44 -2.51 -10.22 -2.01
N LEU A 45 -1.21 -9.99 -2.21
CA LEU A 45 -0.19 -11.04 -2.36
C LEU A 45 0.84 -10.98 -1.23
N ASN A 46 1.17 -12.14 -0.66
CA ASN A 46 2.20 -12.25 0.36
C ASN A 46 3.60 -12.14 -0.28
N LEU A 47 4.48 -11.32 0.31
CA LEU A 47 5.87 -11.10 -0.12
C LEU A 47 6.64 -12.40 -0.38
N GLY A 48 6.45 -13.43 0.44
CA GLY A 48 7.11 -14.72 0.26
C GLY A 48 6.63 -15.49 -0.98
N THR A 49 5.36 -15.33 -1.37
CA THR A 49 4.81 -15.97 -2.59
C THR A 49 5.33 -15.28 -3.84
N VAL A 50 5.38 -13.94 -3.83
CA VAL A 50 5.95 -13.15 -4.93
C VAL A 50 7.46 -13.40 -5.04
N ALA A 51 8.19 -13.41 -3.92
CA ALA A 51 9.62 -13.71 -3.90
C ALA A 51 9.93 -15.11 -4.46
N GLY A 52 9.09 -16.11 -4.16
CA GLY A 52 9.22 -17.45 -4.75
C GLY A 52 9.08 -17.46 -6.27
N SER A 53 8.12 -16.70 -6.82
CA SER A 53 7.91 -16.59 -8.27
C SER A 53 9.03 -15.84 -8.99
N VAL A 54 9.54 -14.75 -8.38
CA VAL A 54 10.67 -13.97 -8.91
C VAL A 54 11.96 -14.77 -8.85
N ALA A 55 12.21 -15.46 -7.74
CA ALA A 55 13.37 -16.36 -7.57
C ALA A 55 13.41 -17.47 -8.63
N ALA A 56 12.26 -18.12 -8.87
CA ALA A 56 12.15 -19.17 -9.88
C ALA A 56 12.38 -18.65 -11.31
N SER A 57 11.95 -17.43 -11.61
CA SER A 57 12.07 -16.84 -12.95
C SER A 57 13.47 -16.26 -13.21
N ALA A 58 14.05 -15.59 -12.22
CA ALA A 58 15.37 -14.96 -12.32
C ALA A 58 16.54 -15.91 -12.01
N GLY A 59 16.27 -17.13 -11.53
CA GLY A 59 17.32 -18.09 -11.16
C GLY A 59 18.13 -17.69 -9.93
N ILE A 60 17.55 -16.87 -9.04
CA ILE A 60 18.18 -16.40 -7.80
C ILE A 60 17.58 -17.09 -6.56
N PRO A 61 18.34 -17.24 -5.47
CA PRO A 61 17.82 -17.72 -4.19
C PRO A 61 16.61 -16.90 -3.67
N VAL A 62 15.62 -17.59 -3.09
CA VAL A 62 14.36 -16.96 -2.58
C VAL A 62 14.63 -15.88 -1.53
N ASN A 63 15.65 -16.06 -0.68
CA ASN A 63 16.05 -15.06 0.31
C ASN A 63 16.57 -13.77 -0.36
N GLN A 64 17.32 -13.86 -1.46
CA GLN A 64 17.78 -12.69 -2.20
C GLN A 64 16.61 -11.98 -2.89
N ALA A 65 15.71 -12.72 -3.53
CA ALA A 65 14.49 -12.16 -4.12
C ALA A 65 13.60 -11.47 -3.07
N THR A 66 13.51 -12.04 -1.86
CA THR A 66 12.75 -11.45 -0.74
C THR A 66 13.37 -10.13 -0.30
N THR A 67 14.70 -10.06 -0.16
CA THR A 67 15.40 -8.83 0.22
C THR A 67 15.28 -7.74 -0.84
N ILE A 68 15.36 -8.09 -2.13
CA ILE A 68 15.16 -7.14 -3.24
C ILE A 68 13.74 -6.57 -3.20
N LEU A 69 12.73 -7.43 -3.07
CA LEU A 69 11.33 -6.99 -3.00
C LEU A 69 11.02 -6.20 -1.72
N SER A 70 11.61 -6.54 -0.57
CA SER A 70 11.44 -5.75 0.65
C SER A 70 12.07 -4.38 0.55
N ASN A 71 13.22 -4.26 -0.14
CA ASN A 71 13.89 -2.98 -0.35
C ASN A 71 13.14 -2.09 -1.36
N ILE A 72 12.45 -2.69 -2.33
CA ILE A 72 11.54 -1.98 -3.24
C ILE A 72 10.30 -1.50 -2.48
N GLN A 73 9.67 -2.36 -1.68
CA GLN A 73 8.47 -2.02 -0.91
C GLN A 73 8.73 -0.94 0.16
N GLY A 74 9.95 -0.86 0.70
CA GLY A 74 10.34 0.15 1.68
C GLY A 74 10.79 1.49 1.08
N GLY A 75 10.85 1.63 -0.25
CA GLY A 75 11.40 2.79 -0.95
C GLY A 75 10.36 3.71 -1.58
N ASN A 76 10.71 5.00 -1.75
CA ASN A 76 9.98 5.95 -2.61
C ASN A 76 10.37 5.77 -4.09
N ILE A 77 10.35 4.54 -4.61
CA ILE A 77 10.58 4.29 -6.04
C ILE A 77 9.27 4.53 -6.78
N GLU A 78 9.30 5.30 -7.87
CA GLU A 78 8.16 5.39 -8.78
C GLU A 78 7.85 4.02 -9.40
N PHE A 79 6.57 3.64 -9.40
CA PHE A 79 6.10 2.31 -9.81
C PHE A 79 6.69 1.84 -11.16
N GLU A 80 6.83 2.74 -12.13
CA GLU A 80 7.38 2.44 -13.46
C GLU A 80 8.86 2.00 -13.40
N ASN A 81 9.65 2.60 -12.51
CA ASN A 81 11.06 2.24 -12.29
C ASN A 81 11.18 0.91 -11.53
N ALA A 82 10.28 0.63 -10.59
CA ALA A 82 10.22 -0.66 -9.90
C ALA A 82 9.89 -1.81 -10.86
N VAL A 83 8.98 -1.57 -11.81
CA VAL A 83 8.62 -2.54 -12.86
C VAL A 83 9.80 -2.80 -13.79
N GLN A 84 10.50 -1.76 -14.27
CA GLN A 84 11.66 -1.93 -15.15
C GLN A 84 12.80 -2.69 -14.47
N LEU A 85 13.06 -2.40 -13.19
CA LEU A 85 14.06 -3.13 -12.41
C LEU A 85 13.66 -4.61 -12.24
N LEU A 86 12.38 -4.88 -11.97
CA LEU A 86 11.89 -6.25 -11.85
C LEU A 86 11.96 -6.98 -13.20
N ASP A 87 11.61 -6.34 -14.30
CA ASP A 87 11.75 -6.90 -15.66
C ASP A 87 13.20 -7.25 -15.98
N ALA A 88 14.16 -6.37 -15.66
CA ALA A 88 15.59 -6.63 -15.88
C ALA A 88 16.12 -7.82 -15.07
N VAL A 89 15.64 -7.99 -13.82
CA VAL A 89 15.98 -9.14 -12.97
C VAL A 89 15.31 -10.43 -13.49
N THR A 90 14.04 -10.35 -13.86
CA THR A 90 13.25 -11.52 -14.29
C THR A 90 13.69 -12.06 -15.65
N ASN A 91 14.15 -11.19 -16.55
CA ASN A 91 14.64 -11.55 -17.88
C ASN A 91 16.13 -11.95 -17.92
N GLN A 92 16.77 -12.19 -16.76
CA GLN A 92 18.19 -12.57 -16.64
C GLN A 92 19.19 -11.58 -17.27
N GLN A 93 18.79 -10.32 -17.48
CA GLN A 93 19.71 -9.28 -17.96
C GLN A 93 20.72 -8.88 -16.87
N ILE A 94 20.43 -9.24 -15.62
CA ILE A 94 21.27 -9.06 -14.44
C ILE A 94 21.75 -10.44 -13.99
N SER A 95 23.04 -10.72 -14.09
CA SER A 95 23.61 -12.02 -13.68
C SER A 95 23.48 -12.23 -12.16
N GLY A 96 23.47 -13.50 -11.71
CA GLY A 96 23.27 -13.84 -10.29
C GLY A 96 24.27 -13.17 -9.32
N ALA A 97 25.48 -12.83 -9.78
CA ALA A 97 26.46 -12.08 -9.00
C ALA A 97 26.04 -10.62 -8.74
N VAL A 98 25.34 -10.00 -9.69
CA VAL A 98 24.83 -8.63 -9.55
C VAL A 98 23.57 -8.63 -8.67
N GLY A 99 22.74 -9.68 -8.72
CA GLY A 99 21.62 -9.87 -7.80
C GLY A 99 22.06 -9.93 -6.33
N GLU A 100 23.19 -10.58 -6.05
CA GLU A 100 23.78 -10.62 -4.71
C GLU A 100 24.25 -9.23 -4.25
N VAL A 101 24.90 -8.46 -5.11
CA VAL A 101 25.33 -7.08 -4.81
C VAL A 101 24.13 -6.16 -4.58
N LEU A 102 23.09 -6.25 -5.42
CA LEU A 102 21.86 -5.46 -5.25
C LEU A 102 21.15 -5.77 -3.93
N SER A 103 21.14 -7.04 -3.50
CA SER A 103 20.54 -7.41 -2.21
C SER A 103 21.26 -6.81 -0.99
N GLN A 104 22.51 -6.37 -1.15
CA GLN A 104 23.32 -5.78 -0.08
C GLN A 104 23.21 -4.25 0.00
N ILE A 105 22.53 -3.58 -0.93
CA ILE A 105 22.37 -2.12 -0.94
C ILE A 105 21.09 -1.75 -0.16
N PRO A 106 21.19 -1.19 1.07
CA PRO A 106 20.03 -0.96 1.94
C PRO A 106 19.11 0.18 1.45
N SER A 107 19.52 0.91 0.40
CA SER A 107 18.89 2.16 -0.05
C SER A 107 18.54 2.17 -1.54
N LEU A 108 18.28 0.99 -2.14
CA LEU A 108 17.75 0.89 -3.50
C LEU A 108 16.47 1.73 -3.68
N GLY A 109 15.68 1.83 -2.61
CA GLY A 109 14.42 2.56 -2.52
C GLY A 109 14.45 4.09 -2.73
N ASN A 110 15.63 4.72 -2.85
CA ASN A 110 15.77 6.18 -2.91
C ASN A 110 16.26 6.71 -4.26
N ILE A 111 16.22 5.88 -5.30
CA ILE A 111 16.66 6.25 -6.66
C ILE A 111 15.48 6.92 -7.36
N THR A 112 15.47 8.26 -7.37
CA THR A 112 14.40 9.06 -8.00
C THR A 112 14.71 9.44 -9.46
N ASP A 113 15.95 9.23 -9.93
CA ASP A 113 16.35 9.50 -11.33
C ASP A 113 17.58 8.65 -11.74
N LEU A 114 17.62 8.13 -12.98
CA LEU A 114 18.73 7.33 -13.52
C LEU A 114 20.07 8.08 -13.55
N SER A 115 20.05 9.42 -13.51
CA SER A 115 21.25 10.25 -13.41
C SER A 115 22.04 10.05 -12.09
N SER A 116 21.38 9.55 -11.03
CA SER A 116 21.98 9.26 -9.72
C SER A 116 22.71 7.91 -9.64
N ILE A 117 22.64 7.07 -10.68
CA ILE A 117 23.42 5.81 -10.77
C ILE A 117 24.93 6.11 -10.80
N GLY A 118 25.33 7.28 -11.31
CA GLY A 118 26.72 7.74 -11.29
C GLY A 118 27.30 7.91 -9.89
N ASP A 119 26.48 8.29 -8.90
CA ASP A 119 26.92 8.48 -7.51
C ASP A 119 26.97 7.14 -6.75
N ILE A 120 26.13 6.18 -7.13
CA ILE A 120 26.13 4.82 -6.58
C ILE A 120 27.35 4.04 -7.08
N LEU A 121 27.74 4.20 -8.35
CA LEU A 121 28.95 3.58 -8.90
C LEU A 121 30.25 4.13 -8.29
N GLN A 122 30.20 5.33 -7.71
CA GLN A 122 31.31 5.94 -6.97
C GLN A 122 31.37 5.54 -5.49
N GLN A 123 30.37 4.84 -4.95
CA GLN A 123 30.45 4.33 -3.57
C GLN A 123 31.48 3.22 -3.49
N ALA A 124 32.43 3.37 -2.56
CA ALA A 124 33.58 2.48 -2.41
C ALA A 124 33.23 0.98 -2.32
N VAL A 125 32.04 0.64 -1.79
CA VAL A 125 31.55 -0.75 -1.73
C VAL A 125 31.24 -1.28 -3.13
N VAL A 126 30.55 -0.51 -3.96
CA VAL A 126 30.24 -0.87 -5.35
C VAL A 126 31.51 -0.93 -6.18
N THR A 127 32.42 0.03 -6.00
CA THR A 127 33.72 0.05 -6.70
C THR A 127 34.59 -1.16 -6.31
N ASN A 128 34.60 -1.58 -5.04
CA ASN A 128 35.34 -2.76 -4.59
C ASN A 128 34.73 -4.06 -5.11
N SER A 129 33.40 -4.16 -5.16
CA SER A 129 32.71 -5.32 -5.74
C SER A 129 32.88 -5.40 -7.26
N LEU A 130 32.82 -4.26 -7.97
CA LEU A 130 33.10 -4.21 -9.40
C LEU A 130 34.56 -4.61 -9.70
N ASN A 131 35.51 -4.18 -8.86
CA ASN A 131 36.91 -4.56 -9.01
C ASN A 131 37.14 -6.06 -8.80
N ALA A 132 36.39 -6.70 -7.88
CA ALA A 132 36.45 -8.14 -7.68
C ALA A 132 35.82 -8.93 -8.85
N ILE A 133 34.75 -8.41 -9.45
CA ILE A 133 34.09 -9.00 -10.63
C ILE A 133 34.93 -8.81 -11.90
N MET A 134 35.55 -7.64 -12.08
CA MET A 134 36.45 -7.38 -13.21
C MET A 134 37.74 -8.21 -13.12
N ALA A 135 38.21 -8.54 -11.91
CA ALA A 135 39.33 -9.47 -11.72
C ALA A 135 38.99 -10.92 -12.10
N SER A 136 37.72 -11.31 -12.08
CA SER A 136 37.28 -12.69 -12.39
C SER A 136 36.86 -12.91 -13.85
N LEU A 137 36.52 -11.85 -14.59
CA LEU A 137 35.95 -11.96 -15.96
C LEU A 137 36.97 -11.93 -17.11
N GLY A 138 38.24 -11.59 -16.85
CA GLY A 138 39.26 -11.49 -17.90
C GLY A 138 38.98 -10.41 -18.96
N ALA A 139 39.99 -10.09 -19.79
CA ALA A 139 39.92 -8.93 -20.70
C ALA A 139 38.80 -9.02 -21.76
N GLN A 140 38.37 -10.22 -22.13
CA GLN A 140 37.25 -10.41 -23.08
C GLN A 140 35.87 -10.18 -22.44
N GLY A 141 35.65 -10.62 -21.19
CA GLY A 141 34.36 -10.41 -20.50
C GLY A 141 34.10 -8.94 -20.18
N VAL A 142 35.16 -8.16 -19.99
CA VAL A 142 35.07 -6.70 -19.77
C VAL A 142 34.66 -5.97 -21.05
N GLN A 143 35.10 -6.42 -22.24
CA GLN A 143 34.68 -5.78 -23.50
C GLN A 143 33.22 -6.01 -23.86
N GLU A 144 32.69 -7.21 -23.58
CA GLU A 144 31.26 -7.51 -23.78
C GLU A 144 30.37 -6.68 -22.85
N GLN A 145 30.76 -6.53 -21.59
CA GLN A 145 29.99 -5.73 -20.61
C GLN A 145 30.03 -4.23 -20.91
N ILE A 146 31.16 -3.70 -21.41
CA ILE A 146 31.26 -2.29 -21.83
C ILE A 146 30.39 -2.04 -23.07
N ALA A 147 30.27 -3.00 -24.00
CA ALA A 147 29.38 -2.88 -25.14
C ALA A 147 27.91 -2.78 -24.70
N THR A 148 27.47 -3.61 -23.75
CA THR A 148 26.11 -3.58 -23.20
C THR A 148 25.80 -2.29 -22.44
N ILE A 149 26.76 -1.76 -21.68
CA ILE A 149 26.61 -0.47 -20.97
C ILE A 149 26.57 0.70 -21.96
N THR A 150 27.32 0.64 -23.06
CA THR A 150 27.33 1.66 -24.12
C THR A 150 26.00 1.69 -24.88
N GLU A 151 25.33 0.54 -25.00
CA GLU A 151 24.00 0.43 -25.59
C GLU A 151 22.90 0.96 -24.67
N LEU A 152 22.99 0.71 -23.35
CA LEU A 152 22.07 1.28 -22.35
C LEU A 152 22.22 2.81 -22.17
N ALA A 153 23.41 3.36 -22.41
CA ALA A 153 23.70 4.79 -22.24
C ALA A 153 23.30 5.68 -23.44
N GLY A 154 22.54 5.16 -24.41
CA GLY A 154 22.08 5.92 -25.58
C GLY A 154 23.11 6.01 -26.72
N GLY A 155 24.10 5.11 -26.75
CA GLY A 155 25.07 4.98 -27.84
C GLY A 155 26.37 5.78 -27.64
N SER A 156 27.36 5.50 -28.49
CA SER A 156 28.74 5.99 -28.38
C SER A 156 28.89 7.52 -28.43
N ALA A 157 27.88 8.25 -28.93
CA ALA A 157 27.88 9.70 -29.03
C ALA A 157 27.66 10.40 -27.66
N ALA A 158 26.83 9.84 -26.78
CA ALA A 158 26.60 10.36 -25.44
C ALA A 158 27.83 10.15 -24.54
N LEU A 159 28.51 9.01 -24.71
CA LEU A 159 29.74 8.67 -24.00
C LEU A 159 30.94 9.52 -24.47
N GLN A 160 30.99 9.85 -25.77
CA GLN A 160 32.00 10.77 -26.33
C GLN A 160 31.88 12.18 -25.76
N GLN A 161 30.66 12.66 -25.47
CA GLN A 161 30.44 14.00 -24.93
C GLN A 161 30.89 14.15 -23.46
N ALA A 162 30.92 13.04 -22.72
CA ALA A 162 31.40 12.99 -21.33
C ALA A 162 32.94 12.94 -21.22
N LEU A 163 33.65 12.53 -22.28
CA LEU A 163 35.10 12.25 -22.24
C LEU A 163 35.99 13.33 -22.87
N THR A 164 35.42 14.39 -23.45
CA THR A 164 36.25 15.43 -24.08
C THR A 164 36.68 16.55 -23.11
N SER A 165 38.01 16.59 -22.94
CA SER A 165 38.90 17.71 -22.64
C SER A 165 39.38 18.01 -21.21
N THR A 166 38.94 17.28 -20.19
CA THR A 166 39.57 17.43 -18.84
C THR A 166 39.77 16.12 -18.08
N GLY A 167 39.23 15.00 -18.56
CA GLY A 167 39.16 13.75 -17.82
C GLY A 167 40.40 12.85 -17.88
N MET A 168 41.17 12.84 -18.99
CA MET A 168 42.15 11.77 -19.19
C MET A 168 43.34 11.79 -18.22
N ALA A 169 43.83 12.96 -17.83
CA ALA A 169 44.93 13.07 -16.86
C ALA A 169 44.47 12.78 -15.41
N ALA A 170 43.20 13.07 -15.10
CA ALA A 170 42.59 12.72 -13.83
C ALA A 170 42.33 11.20 -13.74
N LEU A 171 41.88 10.59 -14.83
CA LEU A 171 41.56 9.16 -14.90
C LEU A 171 42.79 8.26 -14.69
N THR A 172 43.94 8.61 -15.27
CA THR A 172 45.18 7.83 -15.04
C THR A 172 45.72 7.92 -13.61
N ASN A 173 45.40 8.99 -12.88
CA ASN A 173 45.84 9.19 -11.50
C ASN A 173 44.83 8.67 -10.47
N SER A 174 43.56 8.46 -10.86
CA SER A 174 42.50 7.93 -9.99
C SER A 174 42.34 6.41 -10.07
N LEU A 175 43.04 5.74 -10.98
CA LEU A 175 42.99 4.29 -11.12
C LEU A 175 44.02 3.60 -10.20
N PRO A 176 43.64 2.55 -9.45
CA PRO A 176 44.56 1.77 -8.63
C PRO A 176 45.71 1.20 -9.47
N SER A 177 46.94 1.30 -8.97
CA SER A 177 48.16 0.91 -9.69
C SER A 177 48.16 -0.55 -10.19
N GLY A 178 47.39 -1.43 -9.56
CA GLY A 178 47.21 -2.82 -10.00
C GLY A 178 46.44 -2.98 -11.31
N LEU A 179 45.43 -2.14 -11.58
CA LEU A 179 44.66 -2.19 -12.83
C LEU A 179 45.47 -1.59 -13.99
N VAL A 180 46.21 -0.52 -13.70
CA VAL A 180 47.15 0.10 -14.65
C VAL A 180 48.26 -0.89 -15.03
N ALA A 181 48.74 -1.70 -14.09
CA ALA A 181 49.70 -2.76 -14.37
C ALA A 181 49.11 -3.93 -15.18
N ALA A 182 47.87 -4.33 -14.91
CA ALA A 182 47.18 -5.40 -15.65
C ALA A 182 46.90 -5.05 -17.13
N LEU A 183 46.77 -3.75 -17.44
CA LEU A 183 46.54 -3.23 -18.79
C LEU A 183 47.84 -2.86 -19.53
N GLY A 184 49.00 -3.30 -19.05
CA GLY A 184 50.30 -3.07 -19.70
C GLY A 184 50.95 -1.71 -19.37
N GLY A 185 50.48 -1.04 -18.33
CA GLY A 185 50.99 0.27 -17.88
C GLY A 185 50.28 1.46 -18.51
N PRO A 186 50.53 2.69 -18.01
CA PRO A 186 49.85 3.91 -18.45
C PRO A 186 50.06 4.19 -19.95
N ALA A 187 51.23 3.81 -20.49
CA ALA A 187 51.59 4.00 -21.89
C ALA A 187 50.81 3.06 -22.82
N ALA A 188 50.55 1.81 -22.42
CA ALA A 188 49.75 0.87 -23.20
C ALA A 188 48.27 1.27 -23.22
N LEU A 189 47.75 1.76 -22.10
CA LEU A 189 46.39 2.31 -22.01
C LEU A 189 46.22 3.55 -22.90
N ALA A 190 47.16 4.50 -22.84
CA ALA A 190 47.15 5.70 -23.68
C ALA A 190 47.33 5.38 -25.18
N SER A 191 48.16 4.39 -25.52
CA SER A 191 48.36 3.88 -26.89
C SER A 191 47.08 3.26 -27.45
N THR A 192 46.39 2.44 -26.66
CA THR A 192 45.16 1.76 -27.08
C THR A 192 44.04 2.77 -27.35
N LEU A 193 43.88 3.75 -26.46
CA LEU A 193 42.90 4.84 -26.61
C LEU A 193 43.23 5.77 -27.80
N ASN A 194 44.50 6.09 -28.03
CA ASN A 194 44.89 6.89 -29.19
C ASN A 194 44.75 6.13 -30.53
N SER A 195 44.89 4.80 -30.55
CA SER A 195 44.64 4.02 -31.78
C SER A 195 43.16 3.99 -32.16
N ILE A 196 42.26 3.97 -31.18
CA ILE A 196 40.80 4.00 -31.39
C ILE A 196 40.34 5.39 -31.90
N ILE A 197 41.00 6.46 -31.44
CA ILE A 197 40.71 7.83 -31.88
C ILE A 197 41.33 8.11 -33.28
N GLY A 198 42.45 7.46 -33.61
CA GLY A 198 43.15 7.62 -34.88
C GLY A 198 42.46 7.00 -36.10
N GLU A 199 41.56 6.01 -35.92
CA GLU A 199 40.82 5.38 -37.02
C GLU A 199 39.54 6.13 -37.43
N ILE A 200 39.11 7.16 -36.68
CA ILE A 200 37.83 7.85 -36.91
C ILE A 200 37.99 9.22 -37.63
N ILE A 201 39.21 9.77 -37.72
CA ILE A 201 39.44 11.07 -38.39
C ILE A 201 40.18 10.84 -39.71
N ASN A 202 39.43 10.53 -40.77
CA ASN A 202 39.95 10.58 -42.12
C ASN A 202 38.86 10.94 -43.15
N ILE A 203 38.33 12.18 -43.11
CA ILE A 203 37.69 12.80 -44.27
C ILE A 203 38.06 14.30 -44.33
N THR A 204 38.72 14.65 -45.43
CA THR A 204 39.09 15.98 -45.92
C THR A 204 37.86 16.80 -46.36
N PRO A 205 37.83 18.14 -46.18
CA PRO A 205 36.76 18.99 -46.72
C PRO A 205 37.09 19.55 -48.12
N PRO A 206 36.08 19.80 -48.98
CA PRO A 206 36.25 20.55 -50.21
C PRO A 206 36.01 22.06 -50.03
N ASN A 207 36.93 22.78 -50.65
CA ASN A 207 36.94 24.09 -51.31
C ASN A 207 35.62 24.88 -51.55
N THR A 208 35.86 26.19 -51.75
CA THR A 208 35.03 27.27 -52.35
C THR A 208 34.07 28.02 -51.41
N THR A 209 33.86 29.35 -51.43
CA THR A 209 34.48 30.56 -52.04
C THR A 209 33.64 31.76 -51.52
N ASN A 210 34.26 32.90 -51.14
CA ASN A 210 33.87 34.34 -51.26
C ASN A 210 32.40 34.83 -51.06
N PRO A 211 32.13 36.09 -50.62
CA PRO A 211 32.71 37.36 -51.11
C PRO A 211 33.14 38.31 -49.95
N GLY A 212 33.81 39.45 -50.10
CA GLY A 212 34.13 40.32 -51.23
C GLY A 212 34.26 41.73 -50.64
N THR A 213 35.50 42.21 -50.44
CA THR A 213 35.82 43.56 -49.99
C THR A 213 36.22 44.41 -51.20
N CYS A 214 35.48 45.49 -51.45
CA CYS A 214 35.86 46.51 -52.44
C CYS A 214 36.62 47.64 -51.76
N SER A 215 37.94 47.64 -51.97
CA SER A 215 38.81 48.81 -51.92
C SER A 215 39.15 49.17 -53.37
N GLY A 216 38.83 50.38 -53.80
CA GLY A 216 39.08 50.89 -55.14
C GLY A 216 39.33 52.39 -55.09
N CYS A 217 40.61 52.75 -55.19
CA CYS A 217 41.10 54.11 -55.36
C CYS A 217 40.89 54.63 -56.79
N ASN A 218 41.02 55.95 -56.91
CA ASN A 218 41.67 56.73 -57.96
C ASN A 218 40.84 57.51 -58.99
N GLY A 219 41.14 58.82 -58.97
CA GLY A 219 41.31 59.69 -60.13
C GLY A 219 40.25 60.79 -60.22
N ALA A 220 40.55 62.04 -60.56
CA ALA A 220 41.78 62.77 -60.82
C ALA A 220 41.37 64.25 -61.07
N GLN A 221 42.35 65.15 -60.98
CA GLN A 221 42.47 66.39 -61.76
C GLN A 221 41.72 67.68 -61.36
N ASN A 222 42.55 68.61 -60.88
CA ASN A 222 42.83 69.95 -61.45
C ASN A 222 41.82 71.10 -61.39
N ARG A 223 42.46 72.27 -61.23
CA ARG A 223 42.06 73.68 -61.45
C ARG A 223 41.56 74.41 -60.21
N ASP A 224 41.98 75.62 -59.88
CA ASP A 224 43.13 76.48 -60.20
C ASP A 224 43.02 77.64 -59.17
N PRO A 225 44.11 78.25 -58.71
CA PRO A 225 44.07 79.42 -57.84
C PRO A 225 44.02 80.70 -58.68
N MET A 226 43.04 81.59 -58.46
CA MET A 226 43.13 82.97 -58.96
C MET A 226 43.54 83.90 -57.82
N THR A 227 44.82 84.26 -57.89
CA THR A 227 45.47 85.35 -57.18
C THR A 227 45.00 86.73 -57.68
N PRO A 228 45.18 87.77 -56.85
CA PRO A 228 44.80 89.15 -57.14
C PRO A 228 45.85 89.83 -58.00
N ASN A 229 45.43 90.66 -58.97
CA ASN A 229 46.33 91.64 -59.56
C ASN A 229 45.58 92.92 -59.93
N GLY A 230 46.14 94.02 -59.43
CA GLY A 230 45.60 95.35 -59.56
C GLY A 230 45.78 95.96 -60.94
N VAL A 231 45.13 97.11 -61.11
CA VAL A 231 45.61 98.14 -62.03
C VAL A 231 45.41 99.48 -61.34
N SER A 232 46.52 100.03 -60.87
CA SER A 232 46.72 101.46 -60.69
C SER A 232 46.64 102.13 -62.05
N ALA A 233 45.77 103.14 -62.21
CA ALA A 233 45.93 104.12 -63.27
C ALA A 233 45.35 105.45 -62.82
N SER A 234 46.24 106.29 -62.32
CA SER A 234 46.16 107.74 -62.37
C SER A 234 45.67 108.24 -63.73
N CYS A 235 44.68 109.12 -63.74
CA CYS A 235 44.52 110.15 -64.76
C CYS A 235 43.87 111.36 -64.11
N GLY A 236 44.70 112.31 -63.69
CA GLY A 236 44.26 113.67 -63.48
C GLY A 236 44.11 114.35 -64.84
N THR A 237 42.93 114.88 -65.14
CA THR A 237 42.63 116.25 -65.63
C THR A 237 41.17 116.33 -66.12
N PRO A 238 40.55 117.52 -66.08
CA PRO A 238 39.13 117.69 -65.79
C PRO A 238 38.23 117.59 -67.03
N CYS A 239 37.03 117.03 -66.87
CA CYS A 239 35.96 117.06 -67.87
C CYS A 239 34.65 117.51 -67.20
N GLY A 240 33.96 118.45 -67.84
CA GLY A 240 32.85 119.26 -67.30
C GLY A 240 31.45 118.61 -67.23
N PRO A 241 30.39 119.41 -67.08
CA PRO A 241 29.24 119.10 -66.22
C PRO A 241 28.07 118.35 -66.89
N SER A 242 28.29 117.29 -67.68
CA SER A 242 27.16 116.56 -68.29
C SER A 242 27.33 115.05 -68.55
N GLY A 243 28.32 114.37 -67.94
CA GLY A 243 28.60 112.95 -68.24
C GLY A 243 28.08 111.87 -67.28
N CYS A 244 27.61 112.20 -66.07
CA CYS A 244 27.51 111.20 -64.98
C CYS A 244 26.21 110.37 -64.90
N MET A 245 25.24 110.53 -65.81
CA MET A 245 23.93 109.84 -65.67
C MET A 245 23.88 108.41 -66.27
N GLY A 246 24.85 108.00 -67.09
CA GLY A 246 24.82 106.70 -67.79
C GLY A 246 25.40 105.49 -67.01
N VAL A 247 26.14 105.72 -65.93
CA VAL A 247 26.86 104.65 -65.20
C VAL A 247 26.04 104.13 -64.00
N ILE A 248 25.22 104.98 -63.36
CA ILE A 248 24.43 104.60 -62.19
C ILE A 248 23.31 103.61 -62.54
N ARG A 249 22.63 103.80 -63.69
CA ARG A 249 21.49 102.95 -64.09
C ARG A 249 21.87 101.52 -64.44
N ARG A 250 23.09 101.29 -64.94
CA ARG A 250 23.58 99.94 -65.27
C ARG A 250 24.00 99.14 -64.04
N ASN A 251 24.52 99.79 -63.00
CA ASN A 251 24.92 99.11 -61.77
C ASN A 251 23.71 98.68 -60.91
N GLN A 252 22.58 99.39 -61.00
CA GLN A 252 21.38 99.11 -60.21
C GLN A 252 20.68 97.80 -60.62
N GLU A 253 20.64 97.48 -61.91
CA GLU A 253 20.07 96.22 -62.42
C GLU A 253 20.89 95.00 -61.97
N SER A 254 22.23 95.12 -62.00
CA SER A 254 23.15 94.05 -61.61
C SER A 254 23.06 93.72 -60.11
N ILE A 255 23.01 94.75 -59.25
CA ILE A 255 22.86 94.55 -57.80
C ILE A 255 21.52 93.87 -57.49
N ARG A 256 20.44 94.27 -58.17
CA ARG A 256 19.11 93.70 -57.93
C ARG A 256 19.02 92.23 -58.34
N GLN A 257 19.65 91.85 -59.45
CA GLN A 257 19.75 90.46 -59.88
C GLN A 257 20.60 89.62 -58.92
N HIS A 258 21.75 90.15 -58.46
CA HIS A 258 22.59 89.45 -57.50
C HIS A 258 21.88 89.21 -56.16
N VAL A 259 21.23 90.24 -55.59
CA VAL A 259 20.46 90.10 -54.35
C VAL A 259 19.30 89.10 -54.52
N THR A 260 18.61 89.12 -55.66
CA THR A 260 17.52 88.17 -55.93
C THR A 260 18.03 86.73 -56.00
N ASN A 261 19.17 86.49 -56.64
CA ASN A 261 19.80 85.17 -56.70
C ASN A 261 20.27 84.68 -55.33
N GLU A 262 20.85 85.56 -54.51
CA GLU A 262 21.24 85.22 -53.14
C GLU A 262 20.02 84.86 -52.28
N PHE A 263 18.88 85.55 -52.43
CA PHE A 263 17.65 85.17 -51.73
C PHE A 263 17.07 83.82 -52.19
N ILE A 264 17.16 83.51 -53.49
CA ILE A 264 16.74 82.21 -54.03
C ILE A 264 17.65 81.09 -53.51
N ASN A 265 18.97 81.31 -53.52
CA ASN A 265 19.95 80.36 -52.99
C ASN A 265 19.78 80.15 -51.49
N HIS A 266 19.57 81.22 -50.72
CA HIS A 266 19.34 81.14 -49.29
C HIS A 266 18.02 80.44 -48.95
N LYS A 267 16.95 80.69 -49.71
CA LYS A 267 15.68 79.96 -49.59
C LYS A 267 15.87 78.47 -49.90
N GLY A 268 16.64 78.15 -50.94
CA GLY A 268 16.98 76.77 -51.30
C GLY A 268 17.74 76.06 -50.18
N TRP A 269 18.74 76.73 -49.61
CA TRP A 269 19.50 76.22 -48.46
C TRP A 269 18.62 76.03 -47.22
N LEU A 270 17.79 77.02 -46.87
CA LEU A 270 16.92 76.96 -45.69
C LEU A 270 15.92 75.78 -45.77
N VAL A 271 15.33 75.57 -46.94
CA VAL A 271 14.30 74.52 -47.12
C VAL A 271 14.93 73.15 -47.32
N ASN A 272 15.94 73.02 -48.18
CA ASN A 272 16.47 71.71 -48.54
C ASN A 272 17.57 71.23 -47.59
N VAL A 273 18.48 72.11 -47.18
CA VAL A 273 19.59 71.70 -46.30
C VAL A 273 19.18 71.84 -44.84
N TRP A 274 18.80 73.04 -44.41
CA TRP A 274 18.52 73.27 -42.99
C TRP A 274 17.26 72.53 -42.50
N TRP A 275 16.14 72.64 -43.22
CA TRP A 275 14.90 71.99 -42.79
C TRP A 275 14.85 70.49 -43.10
N LYS A 276 15.03 70.08 -44.37
CA LYS A 276 14.86 68.65 -44.76
C LYS A 276 16.01 67.75 -44.34
N GLU A 277 17.26 68.21 -44.37
CA GLU A 277 18.41 67.35 -44.04
C GLU A 277 18.79 67.39 -42.55
N HIS A 278 18.48 68.47 -41.81
CA HIS A 278 18.87 68.58 -40.40
C HIS A 278 17.70 68.59 -39.42
N ILE A 279 16.73 69.50 -39.56
CA ILE A 279 15.65 69.65 -38.56
C ILE A 279 14.65 68.49 -38.63
N LEU A 280 14.17 68.15 -39.83
CA LEU A 280 13.16 67.10 -40.00
C LEU A 280 13.67 65.73 -39.51
N PRO A 281 14.89 65.27 -39.87
CA PRO A 281 15.41 63.99 -39.41
C PRO A 281 15.64 63.97 -37.89
N ALA A 282 16.11 65.10 -37.32
CA ALA A 282 16.30 65.23 -35.87
C ALA A 282 14.97 65.13 -35.11
N LEU A 283 13.90 65.77 -35.60
CA LEU A 283 12.57 65.67 -35.00
C LEU A 283 11.98 64.26 -35.13
N THR A 284 12.18 63.58 -36.26
CA THR A 284 11.76 62.18 -36.41
C THR A 284 12.54 61.24 -35.48
N MET A 285 13.85 61.44 -35.33
CA MET A 285 14.68 60.69 -34.38
C MET A 285 14.25 60.94 -32.94
N MET A 286 13.93 62.19 -32.58
CA MET A 286 13.42 62.53 -31.25
C MET A 286 12.07 61.86 -30.97
N ASN A 287 11.16 61.85 -31.95
CA ASN A 287 9.87 61.20 -31.81
C ASN A 287 9.99 59.66 -31.68
N ILE A 288 10.93 59.04 -32.41
CA ILE A 288 11.24 57.62 -32.27
C ILE A 288 11.78 57.32 -30.88
N GLN A 289 12.68 58.14 -30.33
CA GLN A 289 13.21 57.96 -28.97
C GLN A 289 12.10 58.09 -27.92
N PHE A 290 11.23 59.10 -28.01
CA PHE A 290 10.12 59.27 -27.06
C PHE A 290 9.13 58.10 -27.10
N SER A 291 8.75 57.62 -28.29
CA SER A 291 7.84 56.48 -28.41
C SER A 291 8.49 55.17 -27.95
N THR A 292 9.78 54.97 -28.21
CA THR A 292 10.52 53.78 -27.76
C THR A 292 10.64 53.74 -26.24
N VAL A 293 10.95 54.87 -25.59
CA VAL A 293 11.00 54.96 -24.11
C VAL A 293 9.62 54.77 -23.49
N ALA A 294 8.57 55.34 -24.08
CA ALA A 294 7.20 55.13 -23.62
C ALA A 294 6.77 53.65 -23.71
N LEU A 295 7.11 52.97 -24.80
CA LEU A 295 6.85 51.54 -24.95
C LEU A 295 7.65 50.68 -23.97
N GLN A 296 8.91 51.03 -23.69
CA GLN A 296 9.71 50.34 -22.68
C GLN A 296 9.07 50.37 -21.29
N GLN A 297 8.48 51.50 -20.89
CA GLN A 297 7.79 51.61 -19.61
C GLN A 297 6.52 50.75 -19.55
N VAL A 298 5.76 50.65 -20.65
CA VAL A 298 4.59 49.77 -20.73
C VAL A 298 4.98 48.29 -20.68
N THR A 299 6.08 47.90 -21.33
CA THR A 299 6.61 46.53 -21.24
C THR A 299 7.03 46.18 -19.81
N ILE A 300 7.66 47.11 -19.09
CA ILE A 300 8.01 46.94 -17.68
C ILE A 300 6.74 46.76 -16.83
N ILE A 301 5.71 47.59 -17.03
CA ILE A 301 4.43 47.46 -16.32
C ILE A 301 3.73 46.12 -16.64
N GLY A 302 3.76 45.69 -17.91
CA GLY A 302 3.24 44.40 -18.35
C GLY A 302 3.95 43.23 -17.66
N SER A 303 5.29 43.29 -17.56
CA SER A 303 6.07 42.27 -16.85
C SER A 303 5.76 42.21 -15.35
N PHE A 304 5.42 43.33 -14.71
CA PHE A 304 4.98 43.34 -13.31
C PHE A 304 3.59 42.75 -13.12
N PHE A 305 2.65 42.95 -14.05
CA PHE A 305 1.33 42.32 -13.99
C PHE A 305 1.40 40.82 -14.22
N ASP A 306 2.22 40.35 -15.15
CA ASP A 306 2.45 38.93 -15.39
C ASP A 306 3.12 38.25 -14.18
N ALA A 307 4.20 38.86 -13.65
CA ALA A 307 4.86 38.38 -12.42
C ALA A 307 3.91 38.37 -11.22
N LYS A 308 3.03 39.38 -11.09
CA LYS A 308 2.00 39.39 -10.04
C LYS A 308 1.03 38.20 -10.20
N HIS A 309 0.54 37.96 -11.41
CA HIS A 309 -0.39 36.86 -11.65
C HIS A 309 0.27 35.50 -11.42
N GLN A 310 1.55 35.36 -11.80
CA GLN A 310 2.35 34.19 -11.51
C GLN A 310 2.55 33.98 -9.99
N LEU A 311 2.81 35.05 -9.23
CA LEU A 311 2.96 34.96 -7.76
C LEU A 311 1.62 34.67 -7.08
N GLU A 312 0.51 35.23 -7.55
CA GLU A 312 -0.84 34.94 -7.04
C GLU A 312 -1.24 33.49 -7.30
N THR A 313 -0.96 32.97 -8.49
CA THR A 313 -1.20 31.56 -8.83
C THR A 313 -0.29 30.61 -8.06
N GLN A 314 0.98 30.94 -7.87
CA GLN A 314 1.88 30.18 -6.99
C GLN A 314 1.39 30.18 -5.54
N ARG A 315 0.95 31.33 -5.01
CA ARG A 315 0.40 31.42 -3.66
C ARG A 315 -0.87 30.59 -3.52
N LEU A 316 -1.77 30.67 -4.50
CA LEU A 316 -2.99 29.88 -4.52
C LEU A 316 -2.68 28.38 -4.58
N LEU A 317 -1.72 27.96 -5.40
CA LEU A 317 -1.26 26.57 -5.44
C LEU A 317 -0.65 26.12 -4.11
N GLN A 318 0.13 26.97 -3.45
CA GLN A 318 0.65 26.68 -2.11
C GLN A 318 -0.48 26.54 -1.10
N GLU A 319 -1.46 27.43 -1.11
CA GLU A 319 -2.63 27.40 -0.23
C GLU A 319 -3.45 26.13 -0.45
N LEU A 320 -3.80 25.81 -1.70
CA LEU A 320 -4.52 24.59 -2.05
C LEU A 320 -3.72 23.32 -1.74
N SER A 321 -2.40 23.33 -1.95
CA SER A 321 -1.55 22.20 -1.58
C SER A 321 -1.52 21.98 -0.07
N ALA A 322 -1.43 23.06 0.72
CA ALA A 322 -1.45 22.98 2.18
C ALA A 322 -2.81 22.52 2.70
N GLU A 323 -3.91 22.99 2.11
CA GLU A 323 -5.27 22.53 2.41
C GLU A 323 -5.42 21.03 2.07
N ALA A 324 -4.96 20.61 0.89
CA ALA A 324 -4.97 19.20 0.50
C ALA A 324 -4.14 18.35 1.47
N TYR A 325 -2.90 18.73 1.80
CA TYR A 325 -2.08 18.01 2.78
C TYR A 325 -2.78 17.93 4.14
N LYS A 326 -3.40 19.03 4.59
CA LYS A 326 -4.16 19.05 5.83
C LYS A 326 -5.33 18.07 5.78
N ASP A 327 -6.09 18.02 4.68
CA ASP A 327 -7.29 17.19 4.55
C ASP A 327 -6.99 15.70 4.29
N TYR A 328 -5.90 15.39 3.59
CA TYR A 328 -5.53 14.01 3.30
C TYR A 328 -4.81 13.33 4.47
N THR A 329 -4.07 14.08 5.30
CA THR A 329 -3.35 13.52 6.45
C THR A 329 -4.33 13.00 7.53
N PRO A 330 -4.34 11.68 7.82
CA PRO A 330 -5.21 11.12 8.84
C PRO A 330 -4.83 11.61 10.25
N SER A 331 -5.82 11.73 11.14
CA SER A 331 -5.57 11.99 12.56
C SER A 331 -5.11 10.73 13.28
N GLU A 332 -4.44 10.90 14.41
CA GLU A 332 -3.95 9.80 15.26
C GLU A 332 -5.07 8.82 15.65
N GLY A 333 -6.22 9.31 16.15
CA GLY A 333 -7.30 8.40 16.50
C GLY A 333 -7.94 7.68 15.31
N LEU A 334 -7.79 8.15 14.06
CA LEU A 334 -8.20 7.34 12.90
C LEU A 334 -7.25 6.15 12.71
N CYS A 335 -5.95 6.37 12.91
CA CYS A 335 -4.94 5.31 12.90
C CYS A 335 -5.14 4.34 14.08
N GLU A 336 -5.60 4.83 15.23
CA GLU A 336 -5.94 3.99 16.39
C GLU A 336 -7.07 3.00 16.04
N PHE A 337 -8.16 3.47 15.43
CA PHE A 337 -9.22 2.58 14.93
C PHE A 337 -8.70 1.54 13.92
N GLY A 338 -7.88 1.97 12.96
CA GLY A 338 -7.31 1.08 11.96
C GLY A 338 -6.39 0.01 12.57
N THR A 339 -5.59 0.40 13.55
CA THR A 339 -4.65 -0.51 14.23
C THR A 339 -5.39 -1.52 15.11
N ASN A 340 -6.39 -1.07 15.88
CA ASN A 340 -7.17 -1.94 16.76
C ASN A 340 -8.12 -2.90 16.01
N THR A 341 -8.36 -2.69 14.70
CA THR A 341 -9.19 -3.57 13.86
C THR A 341 -8.39 -4.57 13.03
N ARG A 342 -7.05 -4.45 12.96
CA ARG A 342 -6.18 -5.21 12.05
C ARG A 342 -6.30 -6.72 12.16
N SER A 343 -6.37 -7.28 13.38
CA SER A 343 -6.47 -8.73 13.61
C SER A 343 -7.88 -9.23 13.92
N LEU A 344 -8.91 -8.39 13.76
CA LEU A 344 -10.30 -8.75 14.07
C LEU A 344 -10.79 -9.91 13.19
N ALA A 345 -10.40 -9.92 11.92
CA ALA A 345 -10.75 -10.99 10.98
C ALA A 345 -10.10 -12.32 11.37
N ALA A 346 -8.82 -12.31 11.73
CA ALA A 346 -8.10 -13.51 12.20
C ALA A 346 -8.72 -14.06 13.51
N SER A 347 -9.04 -13.15 14.44
CA SER A 347 -9.70 -13.50 15.70
C SER A 347 -11.09 -14.09 15.48
N THR A 348 -11.83 -13.57 14.49
CA THR A 348 -13.14 -14.13 14.08
C THR A 348 -13.01 -15.54 13.50
N GLN A 349 -11.97 -15.81 12.71
CA GLN A 349 -11.73 -17.15 12.16
C GLN A 349 -11.40 -18.16 13.25
N LYS A 350 -10.51 -17.80 14.19
CA LYS A 350 -10.20 -18.63 15.38
C LYS A 350 -11.46 -18.90 16.21
N SER A 351 -12.27 -17.86 16.44
CA SER A 351 -13.55 -17.94 17.13
C SER A 351 -14.51 -18.96 16.48
N ASN A 352 -14.67 -18.91 15.15
CA ASN A 352 -15.53 -19.83 14.41
C ASN A 352 -15.03 -21.28 14.47
N LEU A 353 -13.71 -21.49 14.38
CA LEU A 353 -13.11 -22.81 14.52
C LEU A 353 -13.37 -23.39 15.91
N THR A 354 -13.17 -22.58 16.95
CA THR A 354 -13.41 -22.99 18.34
C THR A 354 -14.89 -23.30 18.57
N TYR A 355 -15.80 -22.47 18.07
CA TYR A 355 -17.24 -22.73 18.10
C TYR A 355 -17.60 -24.10 17.53
N GLN A 356 -17.16 -24.39 16.29
CA GLN A 356 -17.46 -25.65 15.62
C GLN A 356 -16.87 -26.85 16.36
N THR A 357 -15.65 -26.71 16.88
CA THR A 357 -14.96 -27.78 17.61
C THR A 357 -15.67 -28.11 18.93
N ILE A 358 -16.05 -27.09 19.71
CA ILE A 358 -16.78 -27.27 20.97
C ILE A 358 -18.15 -27.91 20.71
N ALA A 359 -18.92 -27.38 19.75
CA ALA A 359 -20.24 -27.89 19.41
C ALA A 359 -20.18 -29.36 18.94
N ASN A 360 -19.25 -29.68 18.04
CA ASN A 360 -19.07 -31.05 17.54
C ASN A 360 -18.66 -32.01 18.66
N ARG A 361 -17.73 -31.61 19.54
CA ARG A 361 -17.30 -32.46 20.66
C ARG A 361 -18.43 -32.73 21.65
N GLN A 362 -19.21 -31.70 22.00
CA GLN A 362 -20.35 -31.83 22.92
C GLN A 362 -21.40 -32.79 22.37
N LEU A 363 -21.79 -32.61 21.10
CA LEU A 363 -22.75 -33.49 20.44
C LEU A 363 -22.20 -34.92 20.34
N THR A 364 -20.96 -35.09 19.90
CA THR A 364 -20.33 -36.42 19.76
C THR A 364 -20.25 -37.14 21.10
N ARG A 365 -20.00 -36.43 22.20
CA ARG A 365 -20.06 -37.01 23.55
C ARG A 365 -21.47 -37.47 23.90
N GLU A 366 -22.48 -36.65 23.65
CA GLU A 366 -23.88 -36.97 23.99
C GLU A 366 -24.42 -38.17 23.20
N VAL A 367 -24.14 -38.23 21.89
CA VAL A 367 -24.58 -39.33 21.01
C VAL A 367 -23.64 -40.54 21.01
N ARG A 368 -22.54 -40.49 21.76
CA ARG A 368 -21.50 -41.54 21.82
C ARG A 368 -20.87 -41.85 20.46
N GLY A 369 -20.39 -40.81 19.78
CA GLY A 369 -19.54 -41.00 18.61
C GLY A 369 -18.25 -41.76 18.96
N LYS A 370 -17.66 -42.37 17.93
CA LYS A 370 -16.40 -43.10 18.03
C LYS A 370 -15.31 -42.17 18.59
N ASP A 371 -14.38 -42.71 19.38
CA ASP A 371 -13.23 -41.99 19.95
C ASP A 371 -13.55 -40.91 21.01
N THR A 372 -14.69 -41.02 21.69
CA THR A 372 -15.05 -40.17 22.84
C THR A 372 -14.89 -40.86 24.19
N LEU A 373 -14.73 -40.07 25.27
CA LEU A 373 -14.71 -40.55 26.67
C LEU A 373 -16.00 -41.29 27.08
N SER A 374 -17.11 -41.03 26.38
CA SER A 374 -18.42 -41.66 26.57
C SER A 374 -18.63 -42.92 25.70
N SER A 375 -17.64 -43.32 24.88
CA SER A 375 -17.74 -44.47 23.97
C SER A 375 -18.13 -45.78 24.68
N LYS A 376 -17.58 -46.01 25.88
CA LYS A 376 -17.87 -47.19 26.74
C LYS A 376 -19.15 -47.05 27.59
N GLY A 377 -19.96 -46.02 27.36
CA GLY A 377 -21.25 -45.82 28.01
C GLY A 377 -21.21 -44.86 29.21
N LEU A 378 -22.35 -44.72 29.87
CA LEU A 378 -22.59 -43.77 30.96
C LEU A 378 -21.62 -43.91 32.13
N GLU A 379 -21.37 -45.14 32.57
CA GLU A 379 -20.47 -45.39 33.70
C GLU A 379 -19.03 -44.96 33.41
N SER A 380 -18.56 -45.16 32.18
CA SER A 380 -17.22 -44.72 31.77
C SER A 380 -17.12 -43.19 31.73
N ASP A 381 -18.15 -42.50 31.22
CA ASP A 381 -18.18 -41.03 31.21
C ASP A 381 -18.17 -40.46 32.63
N LYS A 382 -19.03 -41.00 33.51
CA LYS A 382 -19.10 -40.59 34.92
C LYS A 382 -17.82 -40.91 35.68
N ALA A 383 -17.19 -42.07 35.44
CA ALA A 383 -15.93 -42.44 36.06
C ALA A 383 -14.80 -41.49 35.65
N ASN A 384 -14.69 -41.16 34.36
CA ASN A 384 -13.69 -40.21 33.85
C ASN A 384 -13.91 -38.80 34.41
N ARG A 385 -15.15 -38.30 34.43
CA ARG A 385 -15.48 -36.99 35.03
C ARG A 385 -15.21 -36.95 36.53
N ARG A 386 -15.50 -38.04 37.24
CA ARG A 386 -15.16 -38.15 38.68
C ARG A 386 -13.66 -38.14 38.90
N ALA A 387 -12.89 -38.86 38.07
CA ALA A 387 -11.44 -38.83 38.13
C ALA A 387 -10.89 -37.41 37.88
N GLN A 388 -11.42 -36.72 36.86
CA GLN A 388 -11.09 -35.33 36.54
C GLN A 388 -11.45 -34.35 37.67
N PHE A 389 -12.62 -34.52 38.28
CA PHE A 389 -13.03 -33.74 39.45
C PHE A 389 -12.05 -33.93 40.61
N ILE A 390 -11.70 -35.18 40.94
CA ILE A 390 -10.78 -35.50 42.03
C ILE A 390 -9.38 -34.93 41.75
N SER A 391 -8.90 -35.01 40.51
CA SER A 391 -7.56 -34.53 40.15
C SER A 391 -7.46 -33.01 40.07
N THR A 392 -8.50 -32.32 39.61
CA THR A 392 -8.36 -30.93 39.12
C THR A 392 -9.29 -29.93 39.82
N TYR A 393 -10.52 -30.32 40.13
CA TYR A 393 -11.55 -29.37 40.60
C TYR A 393 -11.88 -29.48 42.08
N CYS A 394 -11.46 -30.56 42.74
CA CYS A 394 -11.97 -30.88 44.06
C CYS A 394 -11.44 -29.96 45.17
N ASP A 395 -12.39 -29.38 45.89
CA ASP A 395 -12.20 -28.61 47.12
C ASP A 395 -12.58 -29.46 48.35
N LYS A 396 -11.66 -29.53 49.32
CA LYS A 396 -11.85 -30.23 50.59
C LYS A 396 -12.88 -29.55 51.49
N SER A 397 -13.00 -28.23 51.40
CA SER A 397 -13.88 -27.43 52.25
C SER A 397 -15.36 -27.55 51.86
N ASN A 398 -15.62 -27.98 50.63
CA ASN A 398 -16.96 -28.17 50.11
C ASN A 398 -17.71 -29.30 50.84
N ASN A 399 -19.04 -29.20 50.83
CA ASN A 399 -19.95 -30.14 51.48
C ASN A 399 -19.63 -30.34 52.98
N SER A 400 -19.41 -29.23 53.71
CA SER A 400 -19.10 -29.26 55.15
C SER A 400 -17.88 -30.14 55.50
N ASN A 401 -16.82 -30.06 54.70
CA ASN A 401 -15.61 -30.91 54.80
C ASN A 401 -15.83 -32.41 54.53
N ALA A 402 -16.99 -32.83 54.03
CA ALA A 402 -17.28 -34.24 53.74
C ALA A 402 -16.53 -34.77 52.50
N LEU A 403 -15.99 -33.88 51.66
CA LEU A 403 -15.20 -34.24 50.48
C LEU A 403 -13.76 -34.65 50.79
N ASN A 404 -13.31 -34.57 52.05
CA ASN A 404 -11.97 -35.01 52.47
C ASN A 404 -11.66 -36.47 52.11
N TYR A 405 -12.65 -37.37 52.16
CA TYR A 405 -12.46 -38.77 51.81
C TYR A 405 -12.25 -38.99 50.31
N LEU A 406 -12.93 -38.19 49.48
CA LEU A 406 -12.85 -38.28 48.03
C LEU A 406 -11.60 -37.56 47.49
N CYS A 407 -11.14 -36.53 48.19
CA CYS A 407 -10.11 -35.61 47.74
C CYS A 407 -8.94 -35.61 48.71
N ALA A 408 -8.18 -36.71 48.71
CA ALA A 408 -7.13 -36.97 49.69
C ALA A 408 -6.05 -35.87 49.72
N SER A 409 -5.57 -35.43 48.56
CA SER A 409 -4.60 -34.32 48.42
C SER A 409 -5.25 -32.95 48.21
N GLY A 410 -6.51 -32.89 47.75
CA GLY A 410 -7.10 -31.67 47.19
C GLY A 410 -6.55 -31.39 45.79
N SER A 411 -7.17 -30.47 45.05
CA SER A 411 -6.63 -30.07 43.73
C SER A 411 -5.21 -29.49 43.87
N PRO A 412 -4.26 -29.89 43.00
CA PRO A 412 -2.91 -29.33 42.99
C PRO A 412 -2.87 -27.86 42.56
N THR A 413 -3.96 -27.33 41.97
CA THR A 413 -4.07 -25.94 41.53
C THR A 413 -5.27 -25.23 42.19
N PRO A 414 -5.05 -24.47 43.28
CA PRO A 414 -6.12 -23.76 43.98
C PRO A 414 -6.93 -22.80 43.08
N ALA A 415 -6.31 -22.28 42.01
CA ALA A 415 -6.97 -21.43 41.02
C ALA A 415 -8.08 -22.15 40.22
N ARG A 416 -8.06 -23.50 40.13
CA ARG A 416 -9.03 -24.28 39.35
C ARG A 416 -10.15 -24.88 40.21
N LEU A 417 -10.11 -24.71 41.53
CA LEU A 417 -11.16 -25.20 42.42
C LEU A 417 -12.55 -24.73 41.98
N ASN A 418 -13.46 -25.70 41.85
CA ASN A 418 -14.87 -25.49 41.48
C ASN A 418 -15.10 -24.77 40.14
N LYS A 419 -14.10 -24.66 39.26
CA LYS A 419 -14.26 -24.04 37.93
C LYS A 419 -15.18 -24.83 37.01
N ASP A 420 -15.35 -26.13 37.25
CA ASP A 420 -16.27 -27.01 36.52
C ASP A 420 -17.76 -26.76 36.84
N ILE A 421 -18.08 -26.07 37.93
CA ILE A 421 -19.46 -25.73 38.32
C ILE A 421 -19.71 -24.23 38.37
N ASN A 422 -18.68 -23.41 38.60
CA ASN A 422 -18.81 -21.97 38.72
C ASN A 422 -18.81 -21.28 37.35
N TYR A 423 -20.00 -21.14 36.77
CA TYR A 423 -20.20 -20.45 35.48
C TYR A 423 -19.65 -19.02 35.49
N THR A 424 -19.88 -18.26 36.58
CA THR A 424 -19.47 -16.85 36.64
C THR A 424 -17.96 -16.70 36.54
N ARG A 425 -17.21 -17.53 37.27
CA ARG A 425 -15.74 -17.46 37.30
C ARG A 425 -15.11 -18.02 36.03
N SER A 426 -15.67 -19.09 35.49
CA SER A 426 -15.06 -19.82 34.37
C SER A 426 -15.48 -19.29 33.00
N PHE A 427 -16.62 -18.60 32.90
CA PHE A 427 -17.21 -18.24 31.62
C PHE A 427 -17.72 -16.80 31.53
N ASP A 428 -18.43 -16.31 32.56
CA ASP A 428 -19.11 -15.00 32.49
C ASP A 428 -18.14 -13.83 32.66
N ALA A 429 -17.35 -13.84 33.74
CA ALA A 429 -16.45 -12.76 34.12
C ALA A 429 -15.30 -12.51 33.13
N PRO A 430 -14.56 -13.52 32.63
CA PRO A 430 -13.47 -13.27 31.70
C PRO A 430 -14.00 -12.83 30.33
N LEU A 431 -13.41 -11.77 29.76
CA LEU A 431 -13.68 -11.35 28.38
C LEU A 431 -12.98 -12.24 27.35
N THR A 432 -11.85 -12.83 27.75
CA THR A 432 -11.03 -13.72 26.95
C THR A 432 -10.80 -15.02 27.70
N LEU A 433 -11.04 -16.13 27.02
CA LEU A 433 -10.73 -17.48 27.45
C LEU A 433 -9.54 -17.95 26.63
N ASN A 434 -8.50 -18.46 27.29
CA ASN A 434 -7.32 -19.02 26.67
C ASN A 434 -7.65 -20.40 26.08
N ILE A 435 -8.32 -20.40 24.93
CA ILE A 435 -8.79 -21.60 24.24
C ILE A 435 -8.31 -21.52 22.79
N ASP A 436 -7.29 -22.30 22.45
CA ASP A 436 -6.83 -22.46 21.09
C ASP A 436 -7.18 -23.87 20.58
N MET A 437 -7.98 -23.92 19.52
CA MET A 437 -8.39 -25.15 18.82
C MET A 437 -7.70 -25.30 17.47
N SER A 438 -6.70 -24.46 17.17
CA SER A 438 -5.88 -24.56 15.97
C SER A 438 -4.98 -25.80 16.02
N ALA A 439 -4.56 -26.30 14.84
CA ALA A 439 -3.81 -27.55 14.72
C ALA A 439 -2.45 -27.56 15.45
N ASN A 440 -1.93 -26.39 15.83
CA ASN A 440 -0.65 -26.23 16.55
C ASN A 440 -0.84 -25.87 18.03
N GLY A 441 -2.08 -25.70 18.49
CA GLY A 441 -2.39 -25.34 19.87
C GLY A 441 -2.18 -26.53 20.81
N SER A 442 -1.41 -26.31 21.88
CA SER A 442 -1.36 -27.28 22.99
C SER A 442 -2.64 -27.15 23.81
N PRO A 443 -3.21 -28.27 24.30
CA PRO A 443 -4.44 -28.22 25.08
C PRO A 443 -4.22 -27.39 26.35
N THR A 444 -5.03 -26.35 26.53
CA THR A 444 -4.91 -25.41 27.64
C THR A 444 -5.74 -25.87 28.84
N ASP A 445 -5.35 -25.44 30.04
CA ASP A 445 -6.10 -25.72 31.27
C ASP A 445 -7.54 -25.15 31.20
N GLU A 446 -7.71 -23.97 30.60
CA GLU A 446 -9.03 -23.33 30.48
C GLU A 446 -9.92 -24.03 29.45
N GLN A 447 -9.34 -24.62 28.42
CA GLN A 447 -10.07 -25.48 27.49
C GLN A 447 -10.65 -26.70 28.23
N GLU A 448 -9.88 -27.31 29.13
CA GLU A 448 -10.37 -28.40 29.98
C GLU A 448 -11.51 -27.93 30.89
N ASP A 449 -11.37 -26.76 31.52
CA ASP A 449 -12.37 -26.15 32.40
C ASP A 449 -13.70 -25.90 31.69
N ILE A 450 -13.67 -25.34 30.47
CA ILE A 450 -14.88 -25.10 29.68
C ILE A 450 -15.54 -26.41 29.24
N PHE A 451 -14.76 -27.43 28.90
CA PHE A 451 -15.33 -28.73 28.57
C PHE A 451 -15.97 -29.40 29.78
N ALA A 452 -15.33 -29.37 30.94
CA ALA A 452 -15.88 -29.89 32.19
C ALA A 452 -17.18 -29.16 32.58
N LEU A 453 -17.17 -27.82 32.54
CA LEU A 453 -18.34 -26.99 32.78
C LEU A 453 -19.48 -27.34 31.83
N SER A 454 -19.19 -27.42 30.54
CA SER A 454 -20.22 -27.73 29.55
C SER A 454 -20.82 -29.14 29.71
N ALA A 455 -20.03 -30.11 30.16
CA ALA A 455 -20.49 -31.47 30.44
C ALA A 455 -21.32 -31.57 31.73
N ASN A 456 -21.13 -30.63 32.67
CA ASN A 456 -21.95 -30.49 33.87
C ASN A 456 -23.26 -29.76 33.57
N LEU A 457 -23.24 -28.70 32.74
CA LEU A 457 -24.42 -27.93 32.34
C LEU A 457 -25.31 -28.70 31.37
N TYR A 458 -24.72 -29.38 30.39
CA TYR A 458 -25.43 -30.06 29.31
C TYR A 458 -25.05 -31.53 29.25
N ALA A 459 -26.05 -32.41 29.04
CA ALA A 459 -25.86 -33.86 28.97
C ALA A 459 -25.05 -34.41 30.16
N HIS A 460 -25.53 -34.14 31.38
CA HIS A 460 -24.99 -34.72 32.61
C HIS A 460 -24.95 -36.26 32.52
N ASP A 461 -25.96 -36.84 31.88
CA ASP A 461 -26.07 -38.25 31.53
C ASP A 461 -26.00 -38.40 30.00
N VAL A 462 -25.03 -39.18 29.54
CA VAL A 462 -24.88 -39.60 28.14
C VAL A 462 -25.73 -40.84 27.85
N LEU A 463 -25.96 -41.12 26.56
CA LEU A 463 -26.77 -42.25 26.13
C LEU A 463 -26.26 -43.59 26.73
N PRO A 464 -27.13 -44.43 27.33
CA PRO A 464 -26.72 -45.76 27.78
C PRO A 464 -26.37 -46.69 26.61
N ILE A 465 -25.59 -47.75 26.87
CA ILE A 465 -25.35 -48.80 25.87
C ILE A 465 -26.60 -49.66 25.75
N ILE A 466 -27.28 -49.58 24.61
CA ILE A 466 -28.38 -50.47 24.27
C ILE A 466 -27.86 -51.47 23.24
N ALA A 467 -27.84 -52.76 23.59
CA ALA A 467 -27.45 -53.80 22.66
C ALA A 467 -28.45 -53.88 21.49
N ALA A 468 -27.98 -54.05 20.25
CA ALA A 468 -28.82 -54.08 19.05
C ALA A 468 -29.97 -55.10 19.16
N ARG A 469 -29.72 -56.27 19.77
CA ARG A 469 -30.74 -57.29 20.07
C ARG A 469 -31.90 -56.83 20.96
N LYS A 470 -31.76 -55.70 21.64
CA LYS A 470 -32.81 -55.09 22.47
C LYS A 470 -33.59 -54.01 21.71
N LEU A 471 -33.12 -53.58 20.54
CA LEU A 471 -33.77 -52.54 19.73
C LEU A 471 -34.81 -53.13 18.79
N ALA A 472 -34.54 -54.29 18.20
CA ALA A 472 -35.49 -54.98 17.32
C ALA A 472 -35.60 -56.45 17.68
N ASN A 473 -36.78 -57.03 17.47
CA ASN A 473 -36.97 -58.48 17.53
C ASN A 473 -36.26 -59.16 16.33
N GLY A 474 -36.21 -60.49 16.30
CA GLY A 474 -35.63 -61.24 15.18
C GLY A 474 -36.32 -61.02 13.83
N ASN A 475 -37.53 -60.44 13.82
CA ASN A 475 -38.31 -60.11 12.64
C ASN A 475 -38.12 -58.65 12.18
N GLY A 476 -37.34 -57.83 12.90
CA GLY A 476 -37.09 -56.43 12.60
C GLY A 476 -38.07 -55.44 13.23
N ASP A 477 -39.08 -55.88 14.00
CA ASP A 477 -40.02 -54.98 14.66
C ASP A 477 -39.36 -54.27 15.85
N PRO A 478 -39.59 -52.95 16.02
CA PRO A 478 -39.01 -52.17 17.11
C PRO A 478 -39.57 -52.62 18.46
N LEU A 479 -38.67 -52.99 19.38
CA LEU A 479 -39.00 -53.25 20.79
C LEU A 479 -39.24 -51.92 21.53
N HIS A 480 -39.85 -51.99 22.72
CA HIS A 480 -40.07 -50.79 23.56
C HIS A 480 -38.80 -49.95 23.79
N LYS A 481 -37.63 -50.63 23.91
CA LYS A 481 -36.32 -49.97 24.06
C LYS A 481 -35.86 -49.16 22.84
N ALA A 482 -36.43 -49.40 21.66
CA ALA A 482 -36.20 -48.54 20.50
C ALA A 482 -36.88 -47.17 20.66
N TYR A 483 -38.08 -47.12 21.26
CA TYR A 483 -38.75 -45.85 21.57
C TYR A 483 -37.99 -45.06 22.64
N ASP A 484 -37.49 -45.72 23.68
CA ASP A 484 -36.60 -45.08 24.67
C ASP A 484 -35.37 -44.42 24.02
N TYR A 485 -34.78 -45.10 23.03
CA TYR A 485 -33.65 -44.59 22.27
C TYR A 485 -34.03 -43.38 21.40
N MET A 486 -35.19 -43.43 20.74
CA MET A 486 -35.71 -42.29 19.96
C MET A 486 -35.99 -41.08 20.87
N ASN A 487 -36.58 -41.30 22.04
CA ASN A 487 -36.83 -40.24 23.04
C ASN A 487 -35.53 -39.63 23.55
N PHE A 488 -34.48 -40.43 23.78
CA PHE A 488 -33.19 -39.87 24.15
C PHE A 488 -32.60 -38.99 23.02
N ARG A 489 -32.74 -39.41 21.75
CA ARG A 489 -32.27 -38.63 20.61
C ARG A 489 -33.06 -37.33 20.43
N SER A 490 -34.36 -37.30 20.71
CA SER A 490 -35.12 -36.05 20.69
C SER A 490 -34.64 -35.10 21.78
N VAL A 491 -34.39 -35.60 23.01
CA VAL A 491 -33.81 -34.81 24.09
C VAL A 491 -32.42 -34.28 23.74
N ALA A 492 -31.56 -35.11 23.14
CA ALA A 492 -30.24 -34.69 22.68
C ALA A 492 -30.33 -33.61 21.59
N ALA A 493 -31.28 -33.75 20.65
CA ALA A 493 -31.53 -32.73 19.63
C ALA A 493 -31.96 -31.38 20.26
N LYS A 494 -32.86 -31.40 21.24
CA LYS A 494 -33.28 -30.19 21.96
C LYS A 494 -32.12 -29.54 22.73
N ARG A 495 -31.33 -30.34 23.44
CA ARG A 495 -30.13 -29.88 24.16
C ARG A 495 -29.08 -29.31 23.23
N SER A 496 -28.95 -29.85 22.02
CA SER A 496 -27.97 -29.38 21.04
C SER A 496 -28.15 -27.90 20.70
N VAL A 497 -29.37 -27.35 20.77
CA VAL A 497 -29.63 -25.92 20.55
C VAL A 497 -29.02 -25.05 21.65
N GLY A 498 -29.17 -25.47 22.91
CA GLY A 498 -28.53 -24.81 24.06
C GLY A 498 -27.00 -24.96 24.05
N MET A 499 -26.51 -26.17 23.76
CA MET A 499 -25.07 -26.45 23.61
C MET A 499 -24.45 -25.60 22.50
N ASN A 500 -25.11 -25.49 21.34
CA ASN A 500 -24.63 -24.67 20.22
C ASN A 500 -24.52 -23.20 20.62
N SER A 501 -25.51 -22.68 21.37
CA SER A 501 -25.50 -21.31 21.85
C SER A 501 -24.35 -21.05 22.83
N PHE A 502 -24.12 -21.98 23.77
CA PHE A 502 -22.97 -21.94 24.67
C PHE A 502 -21.64 -21.99 23.90
N ALA A 503 -21.50 -22.92 22.96
CA ALA A 503 -20.31 -23.06 22.13
C ALA A 503 -20.03 -21.81 21.31
N ALA A 504 -21.07 -21.13 20.81
CA ALA A 504 -20.92 -19.91 20.03
C ALA A 504 -20.40 -18.76 20.91
N ILE A 505 -20.90 -18.61 22.15
CA ILE A 505 -20.38 -17.61 23.09
C ILE A 505 -18.95 -17.96 23.53
N ALA A 506 -18.67 -19.24 23.80
CA ALA A 506 -17.31 -19.73 24.09
C ALA A 506 -16.34 -19.42 22.95
N GLY A 507 -16.78 -19.60 21.71
CA GLY A 507 -16.03 -19.23 20.52
C GLY A 507 -15.76 -17.73 20.44
N LEU A 508 -16.74 -16.86 20.68
CA LEU A 508 -16.52 -15.41 20.65
C LEU A 508 -15.50 -14.95 21.70
N LYS A 509 -15.45 -15.63 22.84
CA LYS A 509 -14.50 -15.38 23.93
C LYS A 509 -13.17 -16.12 23.78
N SER A 510 -13.00 -17.01 22.80
CA SER A 510 -11.74 -17.74 22.63
C SER A 510 -10.58 -16.81 22.30
N SER A 511 -9.36 -17.24 22.62
CA SER A 511 -8.15 -16.45 22.38
C SER A 511 -8.06 -16.02 20.92
N GLY A 512 -7.74 -14.73 20.74
CA GLY A 512 -7.65 -14.11 19.44
C GLY A 512 -6.25 -14.21 18.85
N ASP A 513 -5.87 -13.16 18.15
CA ASP A 513 -4.53 -13.03 17.61
C ASP A 513 -3.65 -12.09 18.44
N GLU A 514 -2.36 -12.41 18.55
CA GLU A 514 -1.41 -11.69 19.40
C GLU A 514 -1.09 -10.29 18.88
N GLU A 515 -1.22 -10.05 17.57
CA GLU A 515 -0.80 -8.80 16.91
C GLU A 515 -1.48 -7.55 17.48
N VAL A 516 -2.74 -7.66 17.90
CA VAL A 516 -3.54 -6.52 18.40
C VAL A 516 -3.42 -6.32 19.92
N ALA A 517 -2.90 -7.30 20.65
CA ALA A 517 -2.76 -7.24 22.10
C ALA A 517 -2.03 -5.97 22.61
N PRO A 518 -0.86 -5.56 22.09
CA PRO A 518 -0.16 -4.39 22.62
C PRO A 518 -0.94 -3.09 22.41
N PHE A 519 -1.71 -2.98 21.33
CA PHE A 519 -2.47 -1.77 21.01
C PHE A 519 -3.72 -1.63 21.88
N LEU A 520 -4.45 -2.72 22.10
CA LEU A 520 -5.60 -2.72 23.01
C LEU A 520 -5.19 -2.47 24.46
N ARG A 521 -4.04 -3.01 24.88
CA ARG A 521 -3.51 -2.76 26.22
C ARG A 521 -3.27 -1.27 26.41
N LYS A 522 -2.60 -0.61 25.47
CA LYS A 522 -2.38 0.85 25.52
C LYS A 522 -3.70 1.63 25.57
N ALA A 523 -4.67 1.27 24.72
CA ALA A 523 -5.99 1.91 24.74
C ALA A 523 -6.69 1.77 26.10
N VAL A 524 -6.50 0.65 26.81
CA VAL A 524 -7.05 0.44 28.15
C VAL A 524 -6.22 1.11 29.25
N THR A 525 -4.88 1.15 29.12
CA THR A 525 -4.00 1.93 30.01
C THR A 525 -4.36 3.41 29.97
N GLU A 526 -4.66 3.97 28.80
CA GLU A 526 -5.10 5.36 28.64
C GLU A 526 -6.41 5.69 29.35
N LEU A 527 -7.25 4.67 29.62
CA LEU A 527 -8.47 4.83 30.40
C LEU A 527 -8.21 4.82 31.91
N GLY A 528 -6.96 4.64 32.34
CA GLY A 528 -6.54 4.67 33.74
C GLY A 528 -6.59 3.31 34.45
N VAL A 529 -6.70 2.20 33.71
CA VAL A 529 -6.56 0.85 34.28
C VAL A 529 -5.07 0.56 34.47
N PRO A 530 -4.63 0.12 35.67
CA PRO A 530 -3.22 -0.13 35.92
C PRO A 530 -2.74 -1.39 35.18
N ASP A 531 -1.49 -1.40 34.72
CA ASP A 531 -0.96 -2.41 33.79
C ASP A 531 -1.03 -3.86 34.31
N ASP A 532 -1.02 -4.03 35.64
CA ASP A 532 -1.17 -5.31 36.32
C ASP A 532 -2.59 -5.89 36.21
N GLU A 533 -3.62 -5.04 36.12
CA GLU A 533 -5.02 -5.44 35.97
C GLU A 533 -5.43 -5.65 34.51
N ILE A 534 -4.67 -5.14 33.54
CA ILE A 534 -5.05 -5.23 32.11
C ILE A 534 -5.10 -6.67 31.62
N ASN A 535 -4.17 -7.51 32.08
CA ASN A 535 -4.19 -8.95 31.79
C ASN A 535 -5.45 -9.63 32.33
N PHE A 536 -5.95 -9.19 33.48
CA PHE A 536 -7.17 -9.74 34.06
C PHE A 536 -8.41 -9.33 33.27
N VAL A 537 -8.44 -8.10 32.74
CA VAL A 537 -9.58 -7.58 31.97
C VAL A 537 -9.60 -8.12 30.53
N LEU A 538 -8.48 -8.02 29.80
CA LEU A 538 -8.42 -8.34 28.38
C LEU A 538 -7.92 -9.76 28.07
N GLY A 539 -7.26 -10.42 29.02
CA GLY A 539 -6.51 -11.66 28.78
C GLY A 539 -5.14 -11.41 28.14
N GLU A 540 -4.34 -12.47 27.98
CA GLU A 540 -3.03 -12.40 27.30
C GLU A 540 -3.19 -12.11 25.81
N THR A 541 -4.14 -12.79 25.17
CA THR A 541 -4.45 -12.73 23.74
C THR A 541 -5.91 -12.34 23.52
N PRO A 542 -6.23 -11.02 23.41
CA PRO A 542 -7.60 -10.53 23.44
C PRO A 542 -8.52 -11.23 22.44
N SER A 543 -9.63 -11.76 22.94
CA SER A 543 -10.65 -12.42 22.13
C SER A 543 -11.35 -11.45 21.18
N TYR A 544 -12.09 -11.99 20.21
CA TYR A 544 -12.99 -11.17 19.39
C TYR A 544 -13.97 -10.36 20.26
N HIS A 545 -14.50 -10.98 21.33
CA HIS A 545 -15.39 -10.31 22.26
C HIS A 545 -14.71 -9.14 23.00
N ALA A 546 -13.49 -9.33 23.48
CA ALA A 546 -12.71 -8.29 24.15
C ALA A 546 -12.35 -7.14 23.18
N GLN A 547 -11.93 -7.47 21.95
CA GLN A 547 -11.67 -6.49 20.89
C GLN A 547 -12.90 -5.63 20.60
N MET A 548 -14.05 -6.27 20.44
CA MET A 548 -15.30 -5.56 20.15
C MET A 548 -15.75 -4.71 21.34
N GLU A 549 -15.56 -5.16 22.58
CA GLU A 549 -15.84 -4.33 23.76
C GLU A 549 -14.99 -3.05 23.77
N VAL A 550 -13.69 -3.16 23.45
CA VAL A 550 -12.81 -1.99 23.39
C VAL A 550 -13.26 -1.02 22.29
N LEU A 551 -13.46 -1.54 21.08
CA LEU A 551 -13.83 -0.76 19.89
C LEU A 551 -15.22 -0.09 20.00
N THR A 552 -16.13 -0.67 20.77
CA THR A 552 -17.54 -0.25 20.82
C THR A 552 -17.91 0.52 22.08
N LYS A 553 -17.14 0.37 23.16
CA LYS A 553 -17.43 1.04 24.44
C LYS A 553 -16.25 1.83 24.96
N LYS A 554 -15.10 1.19 25.10
CA LYS A 554 -13.96 1.75 25.85
C LYS A 554 -13.30 2.92 25.11
N LEU A 555 -13.18 2.82 23.79
CA LEU A 555 -12.55 3.86 22.97
C LEU A 555 -13.26 5.21 23.04
N TYR A 556 -14.60 5.21 23.20
CA TYR A 556 -15.40 6.45 23.32
C TYR A 556 -15.40 7.08 24.71
N GLN A 557 -14.83 6.38 25.70
CA GLN A 557 -14.68 6.90 27.06
C GLN A 557 -13.41 7.73 27.21
N ASN A 558 -12.46 7.62 26.27
CA ASN A 558 -11.25 8.43 26.28
C ASN A 558 -11.57 9.89 25.94
N PRO A 559 -11.20 10.88 26.77
CA PRO A 559 -11.42 12.30 26.48
C PRO A 559 -10.72 12.76 25.19
N VAL A 560 -9.60 12.14 24.81
CA VAL A 560 -8.86 12.44 23.57
C VAL A 560 -9.74 12.19 22.34
N PHE A 561 -10.64 11.21 22.39
CA PHE A 561 -11.57 10.96 21.30
C PHE A 561 -12.40 12.20 20.95
N TYR A 562 -12.86 12.94 21.97
CA TYR A 562 -13.69 14.13 21.77
C TYR A 562 -12.88 15.34 21.32
N THR A 563 -11.64 15.50 21.78
CA THR A 563 -10.78 16.61 21.32
C THR A 563 -10.46 16.47 19.84
N GLU A 564 -10.22 15.26 19.36
CA GLU A 564 -9.99 14.99 17.95
C GLU A 564 -11.22 15.18 17.05
N LEU A 565 -12.43 15.17 17.60
CA LEU A 565 -13.63 15.52 16.83
C LEU A 565 -13.67 17.01 16.46
N TYR A 566 -12.89 17.86 17.14
CA TYR A 566 -12.77 19.29 16.84
C TYR A 566 -11.66 19.64 15.83
N ASP A 567 -10.83 18.67 15.41
CA ASP A 567 -9.65 18.93 14.54
C ASP A 567 -10.04 19.26 13.09
N LYS A 568 -10.50 18.27 12.32
CA LYS A 568 -10.82 18.43 10.90
C LYS A 568 -12.17 17.81 10.53
N PRO A 569 -13.02 18.51 9.76
CA PRO A 569 -14.32 17.98 9.35
C PRO A 569 -14.20 16.72 8.49
N VAL A 570 -13.13 16.58 7.71
CA VAL A 570 -12.86 15.37 6.91
C VAL A 570 -12.58 14.16 7.82
N ASN A 571 -11.79 14.35 8.88
CA ASN A 571 -11.49 13.27 9.85
C ASN A 571 -12.75 12.83 10.61
N VAL A 572 -13.63 13.77 10.97
CA VAL A 572 -14.94 13.44 11.57
C VAL A 572 -15.77 12.58 10.62
N ARG A 573 -15.78 12.88 9.31
CA ARG A 573 -16.47 12.03 8.32
C ARG A 573 -15.84 10.64 8.22
N ARG A 574 -14.51 10.54 8.20
CA ARG A 574 -13.78 9.26 8.16
C ARG A 574 -14.10 8.41 9.40
N LYS A 575 -14.01 8.99 10.60
CA LYS A 575 -14.44 8.35 11.85
C LYS A 575 -15.90 7.92 11.76
N GLY A 576 -16.80 8.76 11.26
CA GLY A 576 -18.21 8.43 11.06
C GLY A 576 -18.44 7.19 10.17
N VAL A 577 -17.63 7.00 9.12
CA VAL A 577 -17.66 5.77 8.30
C VAL A 577 -17.15 4.57 9.08
N THR A 578 -16.06 4.70 9.82
CA THR A 578 -15.53 3.64 10.68
C THR A 578 -16.55 3.21 11.75
N LEU A 579 -17.23 4.16 12.38
CA LEU A 579 -18.30 3.88 13.34
C LEU A 579 -19.45 3.09 12.71
N ARG A 580 -19.86 3.45 11.48
CA ARG A 580 -20.88 2.70 10.74
C ARG A 580 -20.43 1.28 10.42
N ALA A 581 -19.15 1.09 10.09
CA ALA A 581 -18.60 -0.23 9.83
C ALA A 581 -18.61 -1.10 11.10
N ILE A 582 -18.19 -0.55 12.25
CA ILE A 582 -18.26 -1.24 13.54
C ILE A 582 -19.71 -1.56 13.92
N ASN A 583 -20.63 -0.61 13.71
CA ASN A 583 -22.05 -0.82 14.00
C ASN A 583 -22.64 -1.95 13.13
N LEU A 584 -22.27 -2.02 11.85
CA LEU A 584 -22.68 -3.13 10.97
C LEU A 584 -22.13 -4.49 11.44
N MET A 585 -20.93 -4.53 12.02
CA MET A 585 -20.40 -5.74 12.66
C MET A 585 -21.21 -6.12 13.91
N GLN A 586 -21.55 -5.14 14.75
CA GLN A 586 -22.40 -5.38 15.93
C GLN A 586 -23.81 -5.84 15.54
N ASP A 587 -24.42 -5.24 14.51
CA ASP A 587 -25.74 -5.61 13.99
C ASP A 587 -25.74 -7.06 13.50
N ARG A 588 -24.67 -7.49 12.82
CA ARG A 588 -24.49 -8.90 12.44
C ARG A 588 -24.44 -9.81 13.67
N ASP A 589 -23.72 -9.43 14.72
CA ASP A 589 -23.61 -10.23 15.95
C ASP A 589 -24.93 -10.27 16.72
N ILE A 590 -25.66 -9.16 16.78
CA ILE A 590 -27.01 -9.07 17.34
C ILE A 590 -27.95 -9.99 16.55
N TYR A 591 -27.92 -9.93 15.22
CA TYR A 591 -28.71 -10.81 14.37
C TYR A 591 -28.43 -12.30 14.64
N ASN A 592 -27.16 -12.70 14.73
CA ASN A 592 -26.78 -14.06 15.08
C ASN A 592 -27.20 -14.45 16.50
N SER A 593 -27.24 -13.51 17.43
CA SER A 593 -27.76 -13.71 18.79
C SER A 593 -29.29 -13.90 18.80
N LEU A 594 -30.01 -13.10 18.01
CA LEU A 594 -31.47 -13.19 17.86
C LEU A 594 -31.88 -14.53 17.24
N LEU A 595 -31.18 -14.99 16.19
CA LEU A 595 -31.43 -16.32 15.61
C LEU A 595 -31.26 -17.45 16.63
N ARG A 596 -30.22 -17.39 17.47
CA ARG A 596 -30.01 -18.35 18.55
C ARG A 596 -31.12 -18.27 19.61
N SER A 597 -31.53 -17.06 19.96
CA SER A 597 -32.62 -16.82 20.91
C SER A 597 -33.95 -17.35 20.39
N GLU A 598 -34.25 -17.16 19.11
CA GLU A 598 -35.43 -17.71 18.44
C GLU A 598 -35.42 -19.25 18.47
N ALA A 599 -34.28 -19.87 18.16
CA ALA A 599 -34.15 -21.33 18.23
C ALA A 599 -34.37 -21.87 19.66
N ILE A 600 -33.81 -21.21 20.67
CA ILE A 600 -34.01 -21.59 22.08
C ILE A 600 -35.48 -21.43 22.49
N LEU A 601 -36.14 -20.34 22.09
CA LEU A 601 -37.55 -20.10 22.37
C LEU A 601 -38.45 -21.13 21.70
N ALA A 602 -38.14 -21.52 20.46
CA ALA A 602 -38.87 -22.57 19.75
C ALA A 602 -38.78 -23.92 20.48
N VAL A 603 -37.58 -24.31 20.92
CA VAL A 603 -37.38 -25.53 21.73
C VAL A 603 -38.10 -25.43 23.08
N THR A 604 -38.05 -24.27 23.73
CA THR A 604 -38.73 -24.06 25.02
C THR A 604 -40.25 -24.20 24.86
N LEU A 605 -40.82 -23.62 23.80
CA LEU A 605 -42.23 -23.76 23.46
C LEU A 605 -42.59 -25.22 23.17
N GLU A 606 -41.76 -25.94 22.41
CA GLU A 606 -41.96 -27.36 22.13
C GLU A 606 -41.98 -28.19 23.43
N THR A 607 -41.07 -27.94 24.37
CA THR A 607 -41.07 -28.65 25.67
C THR A 607 -42.33 -28.37 26.49
N MET A 608 -42.82 -27.12 26.49
CA MET A 608 -44.07 -26.78 27.19
C MET A 608 -45.30 -27.41 26.53
N LEU A 609 -45.31 -27.53 25.20
CA LEU A 609 -46.38 -28.19 24.46
C LEU A 609 -46.41 -29.70 24.70
N GLU A 610 -45.24 -30.34 24.83
CA GLU A 610 -45.16 -31.77 25.18
C GLU A 610 -45.77 -32.05 26.56
N ASP A 611 -45.48 -31.21 27.56
CA ASP A 611 -46.04 -31.34 28.91
C ASP A 611 -47.58 -31.22 28.90
N GLU A 612 -48.13 -30.27 28.13
CA GLU A 612 -49.58 -30.14 27.98
C GLU A 612 -50.19 -31.29 27.18
N HIS A 613 -49.50 -31.81 26.17
CA HIS A 613 -49.96 -32.97 25.42
C HIS A 613 -50.06 -34.21 26.32
N GLU A 614 -49.05 -34.47 27.14
CA GLU A 614 -49.05 -35.57 28.10
C GLU A 614 -50.16 -35.41 29.14
N ARG A 615 -50.38 -34.20 29.64
CA ARG A 615 -51.48 -33.86 30.55
C ARG A 615 -52.85 -34.11 29.92
N VAL A 616 -53.06 -33.76 28.65
CA VAL A 616 -54.32 -34.01 27.94
C VAL A 616 -54.54 -35.50 27.68
N ILE A 617 -53.51 -36.23 27.24
CA ILE A 617 -53.58 -37.69 27.06
C ILE A 617 -53.94 -38.37 28.37
N THR A 618 -53.29 -37.98 29.47
CA THR A 618 -53.56 -38.55 30.80
C THR A 618 -55.00 -38.30 31.23
N LYS A 619 -55.53 -37.10 30.97
CA LYS A 619 -56.96 -36.81 31.22
C LYS A 619 -57.88 -37.65 30.35
N LEU A 620 -57.55 -37.82 29.05
CA LEU A 620 -58.36 -38.61 28.12
C LEU A 620 -58.41 -40.08 28.52
N ASN A 621 -57.27 -40.64 28.95
CA ASN A 621 -57.18 -42.02 29.43
C ASN A 621 -57.92 -42.23 30.77
N ASN A 622 -58.08 -41.16 31.57
CA ASN A 622 -58.81 -41.18 32.83
C ASN A 622 -60.30 -40.83 32.68
N LEU A 623 -60.78 -40.48 31.48
CA LEU A 623 -62.22 -40.35 31.25
C LEU A 623 -62.84 -41.74 31.38
N PRO A 624 -63.90 -41.90 32.19
CA PRO A 624 -64.60 -43.18 32.28
C PRO A 624 -65.07 -43.54 30.87
N ILE A 625 -64.64 -44.70 30.37
CA ILE A 625 -65.26 -45.32 29.21
C ILE A 625 -66.72 -45.47 29.62
N VAL A 626 -67.59 -44.64 29.04
CA VAL A 626 -69.02 -44.88 29.11
C VAL A 626 -69.20 -46.17 28.31
N ASP A 627 -69.14 -47.30 29.01
CA ASP A 627 -69.63 -48.56 28.50
C ASP A 627 -71.06 -48.26 28.05
N ASN A 628 -71.22 -48.12 26.74
CA ASN A 628 -72.52 -48.18 26.13
C ASN A 628 -73.06 -49.56 26.51
N LYS A 629 -73.83 -49.61 27.60
CA LYS A 629 -74.95 -50.52 27.75
C LYS A 629 -75.85 -50.30 26.54
N MET A 630 -75.45 -50.82 25.38
CA MET A 630 -76.41 -51.32 24.41
C MET A 630 -76.97 -52.58 25.04
N ASP A 631 -77.97 -52.34 25.88
CA ASP A 631 -79.16 -53.13 26.05
C ASP A 631 -79.13 -54.48 25.32
N THR A 632 -78.90 -55.51 26.12
CA THR A 632 -79.44 -56.85 25.89
C THR A 632 -80.97 -56.75 25.91
N VAL A 633 -81.55 -56.27 24.80
CA VAL A 633 -82.97 -56.46 24.49
C VAL A 633 -83.07 -57.64 23.53
N ALA A 634 -83.54 -58.76 24.10
CA ALA A 634 -84.21 -59.89 23.47
C ALA A 634 -83.44 -60.73 22.43
N ARG A 635 -82.94 -61.87 22.89
CA ARG A 635 -83.41 -63.18 22.38
C ARG A 635 -83.48 -64.21 23.50
#